data_AF-A0AAX2MH00-F1
#
_entry.id   AF-A0AAX2MH00-F1
#
_cell.length_a   1.000
_cell.length_b   1.000
_cell.length_c   1.000
_cell.angle_alpha   90.00
_cell.angle_beta   90.00
_cell.angle_gamma   90.00
#
_symmetry.space_group_name_H-M   'P 1'
#
loop_
_entity.id
_entity.type
_entity.pdbx_description
1 polymer ?
#
loop_
_entity_poly.entity_id
_entity_poly.type
_entity_poly.pdbx_seq_one_letter_code
_entity_poly.pdbx_strand_id
1 'polypeptide(L)'
;MTTTLELLAPFSGPAIALDRVPDPVFAGLMMGDGLAIEPLSPTLLAPCSGAVAQLARTGHALTLAADNGAEVLIHIGIDTVKLEGRGFRPLVAVGDKVTAGQPLIEVDLDAVARRAPSLQTMVVIANSEQFRFPRRAEGLLEAGRSHFLTLAAREAVSPRESAGGPERRGEATVRHEGGLHARPSALVQQAAKRREAEVFIEFSGKRANARSVVALMGLGVAEDDRVAVIASGHDADAALADVIEALQTRSEAGHAAVAPAEAREPVAGYLAGVAAAPGLAIGRVVRLDAFEMPQAEQGAGEAAERAALAAALRRVRDAISSGIDAALRRGATAESDIFAAHLALLDDPELLSAAEADIAAGRGAGFGFRRAVRAQCAVLAGLGNPLLAERVADLKDIERQVLVALYGEPEQGPELFDDSILVAEDLAPSELTRLPPGKVAGIVTAAGGASGHVAILARALGIPALVACGPSALALQPGQTLVLDARAGLANPQPTPSDLAAARAEIDKLAARRRAMQASANAPAITVDGVAIEVAVNIANADDAREGVAHGADAVACCAPSSCSSTAATRRPRPSRLPPTKRCWTRWTAATPSSARWTWAATRRCLTCNCRRNRTRRWGCAASAPASPIRTCWMPSCARCWR
;
A
#
# COMPACT_ATOMS: atom_id res chain seq x y z
N MET A 1 -23.44 30.68 -9.94
CA MET A 1 -23.29 29.20 -10.02
C MET A 1 -23.91 28.63 -8.76
N THR A 2 -24.74 27.60 -8.86
CA THR A 2 -25.34 26.95 -7.68
C THR A 2 -24.22 26.44 -6.79
N THR A 3 -24.11 26.99 -5.58
CA THR A 3 -23.08 26.67 -4.57
C THR A 3 -23.25 25.27 -4.00
N THR A 4 -24.40 24.63 -4.24
CA THR A 4 -24.76 23.33 -3.70
C THR A 4 -25.15 22.37 -4.83
N LEU A 5 -24.65 21.14 -4.80
CA LEU A 5 -24.99 20.05 -5.72
C LEU A 5 -25.60 18.89 -4.94
N GLU A 6 -26.72 18.37 -5.42
CA GLU A 6 -27.34 17.16 -4.89
C GLU A 6 -27.03 15.98 -5.82
N LEU A 7 -26.53 14.90 -5.22
CA LEU A 7 -26.33 13.62 -5.88
C LEU A 7 -27.49 12.69 -5.54
N LEU A 8 -28.06 12.07 -6.57
CA LEU A 8 -29.02 10.99 -6.47
C LEU A 8 -28.31 9.65 -6.34
N ALA A 9 -29.00 8.65 -5.78
CA ALA A 9 -28.44 7.32 -5.62
C ALA A 9 -28.14 6.69 -7.00
N PRO A 10 -26.88 6.29 -7.28
CA PRO A 10 -26.51 5.74 -8.59
C PRO A 10 -26.99 4.30 -8.80
N PHE A 11 -27.30 3.60 -7.71
CA PHE A 11 -27.90 2.27 -7.67
C PHE A 11 -29.01 2.23 -6.62
N SER A 12 -29.88 1.22 -6.68
CA SER A 12 -30.73 0.85 -5.56
C SER A 12 -29.92 -0.03 -4.62
N GLY A 13 -29.97 0.19 -3.31
CA GLY A 13 -29.12 -0.54 -2.38
C GLY A 13 -28.88 0.17 -1.05
N PRO A 14 -28.36 -0.53 -0.03
CA PRO A 14 -27.98 0.10 1.22
C PRO A 14 -26.76 1.01 1.04
N ALA A 15 -26.85 2.23 1.57
CA ALA A 15 -25.73 3.14 1.73
C ALA A 15 -24.76 2.64 2.81
N ILE A 16 -23.46 2.80 2.55
CA ILE A 16 -22.36 2.33 3.39
C ILE A 16 -21.38 3.49 3.55
N ALA A 17 -21.03 3.81 4.79
CA ALA A 17 -19.96 4.76 5.09
C ALA A 17 -18.62 4.24 4.56
N LEU A 18 -17.79 5.13 4.00
CA LEU A 18 -16.54 4.72 3.35
C LEU A 18 -15.59 3.97 4.30
N ASP A 19 -15.55 4.33 5.58
CA ASP A 19 -14.75 3.67 6.62
C ASP A 19 -15.11 2.19 6.86
N ARG A 20 -16.27 1.74 6.38
CA ARG A 20 -16.74 0.34 6.44
C ARG A 20 -16.52 -0.43 5.14
N VAL A 21 -15.99 0.22 4.10
CA VAL A 21 -15.64 -0.44 2.84
C VAL A 21 -14.37 -1.28 3.07
N PRO A 22 -14.33 -2.56 2.64
CA PRO A 22 -13.18 -3.44 2.85
C PRO A 22 -12.07 -3.18 1.82
N ASP A 23 -11.72 -1.91 1.64
CA ASP A 23 -10.65 -1.43 0.79
C ASP A 23 -9.98 -0.22 1.46
N PRO A 24 -8.68 -0.30 1.80
CA PRO A 24 -7.99 0.74 2.57
C PRO A 24 -7.84 2.05 1.79
N VAL A 25 -7.85 2.02 0.45
CA VAL A 25 -7.75 3.22 -0.38
C VAL A 25 -9.03 4.06 -0.23
N PHE A 26 -10.19 3.41 -0.32
CA PHE A 26 -11.48 4.09 -0.16
C PHE A 26 -11.84 4.37 1.30
N ALA A 27 -11.61 3.42 2.21
CA ALA A 27 -11.83 3.63 3.65
C ALA A 27 -10.89 4.69 4.24
N GLY A 28 -9.73 4.88 3.60
CA GLY A 28 -8.77 5.92 3.93
C GLY A 28 -9.10 7.31 3.42
N LEU A 29 -10.18 7.47 2.65
CA LEU A 29 -10.50 8.70 1.91
C LEU A 29 -9.39 9.13 0.94
N MET A 30 -8.53 8.20 0.51
CA MET A 30 -7.36 8.48 -0.34
C MET A 30 -7.77 8.89 -1.77
N MET A 31 -8.93 8.41 -2.24
CA MET A 31 -9.54 8.78 -3.54
C MET A 31 -10.57 9.92 -3.41
N GLY A 32 -10.62 10.58 -2.25
CA GLY A 32 -11.60 11.59 -1.91
C GLY A 32 -12.73 11.08 -1.02
N ASP A 33 -13.47 12.03 -0.46
CA ASP A 33 -14.59 11.78 0.44
C ASP A 33 -15.90 11.54 -0.32
N GLY A 34 -16.82 10.78 0.27
CA GLY A 34 -18.06 10.35 -0.36
C GLY A 34 -18.80 9.26 0.41
N LEU A 35 -19.46 8.36 -0.33
CA LEU A 35 -20.28 7.30 0.23
C LEU A 35 -20.24 6.07 -0.69
N ALA A 36 -20.35 4.88 -0.12
CA ALA A 36 -20.48 3.65 -0.89
C ALA A 36 -21.94 3.16 -0.91
N ILE A 37 -22.27 2.33 -1.89
CA ILE A 37 -23.57 1.67 -2.01
C ILE A 37 -23.39 0.21 -2.42
N GLU A 38 -24.12 -0.71 -1.81
CA GLU A 38 -24.17 -2.11 -2.25
C GLU A 38 -25.23 -2.25 -3.35
N PRO A 39 -24.85 -2.44 -4.63
CA PRO A 39 -25.79 -2.39 -5.74
C PRO A 39 -26.75 -3.59 -5.75
N LEU A 40 -28.04 -3.30 -5.80
CA LEU A 40 -29.15 -4.25 -5.99
C LEU A 40 -29.86 -4.06 -7.34
N SER A 41 -29.53 -3.00 -8.09
CA SER A 41 -30.04 -2.76 -9.45
C SER A 41 -28.91 -2.92 -10.48
N PRO A 42 -29.19 -3.47 -11.68
CA PRO A 42 -28.14 -3.84 -12.65
C PRO A 42 -27.63 -2.67 -13.51
N THR A 43 -28.07 -1.44 -13.25
CA THR A 43 -27.74 -0.29 -14.08
C THR A 43 -27.25 0.84 -13.20
N LEU A 44 -26.03 1.31 -13.49
CA LEU A 44 -25.47 2.52 -12.92
C LEU A 44 -26.19 3.72 -13.55
N LEU A 45 -26.85 4.53 -12.74
CA LEU A 45 -27.45 5.79 -13.15
C LEU A 45 -26.54 6.97 -12.80
N ALA A 46 -26.60 8.03 -13.59
CA ALA A 46 -25.88 9.26 -13.31
C ALA A 46 -26.37 9.90 -12.01
N PRO A 47 -25.52 10.09 -10.99
CA PRO A 47 -25.93 10.71 -9.73
C PRO A 47 -26.25 12.20 -9.90
N CYS A 48 -25.68 12.86 -10.91
CA CYS A 48 -25.96 14.25 -11.25
C CYS A 48 -25.83 14.48 -12.76
N SER A 49 -26.28 15.65 -13.22
CA SER A 49 -25.98 16.14 -14.57
C SER A 49 -24.52 16.62 -14.65
N GLY A 50 -23.88 16.40 -15.80
CA GLY A 50 -22.47 16.77 -16.00
C GLY A 50 -21.91 16.20 -17.31
N ALA A 51 -20.59 16.23 -17.44
CA ALA A 51 -19.87 15.62 -18.56
C ALA A 51 -19.07 14.39 -18.10
N VAL A 52 -19.02 13.34 -18.93
CA VAL A 52 -18.16 12.18 -18.68
C VAL A 52 -16.71 12.59 -18.89
N ALA A 53 -16.00 12.86 -17.80
CA ALA A 53 -14.61 13.28 -17.82
C ALA A 53 -13.68 12.11 -18.11
N GLN A 54 -13.97 10.95 -17.52
CA GLN A 54 -13.19 9.73 -17.70
C GLN A 54 -14.09 8.50 -17.67
N LEU A 55 -13.73 7.50 -18.47
CA LEU A 55 -14.33 6.18 -18.46
C LEU A 55 -13.20 5.16 -18.49
N ALA A 56 -13.14 4.28 -17.51
CA ALA A 56 -12.13 3.24 -17.47
C ALA A 56 -12.28 2.33 -18.70
N ARG A 57 -11.14 1.92 -19.30
CA ARG A 57 -11.13 1.04 -20.49
C ARG A 57 -11.94 -0.26 -20.28
N THR A 58 -11.94 -0.78 -19.07
CA THR A 58 -12.68 -1.98 -18.68
C THR A 58 -14.10 -1.69 -18.17
N GLY A 59 -14.58 -0.45 -18.23
CA GLY A 59 -15.96 -0.07 -17.90
C GLY A 59 -16.35 -0.20 -16.42
N HIS A 60 -15.40 -0.49 -15.52
CA HIS A 60 -15.67 -0.68 -14.10
C HIS A 60 -15.75 0.63 -13.29
N ALA A 61 -15.25 1.73 -13.84
CA ALA A 61 -15.24 3.04 -13.20
C ALA A 61 -15.45 4.17 -14.20
N LEU A 62 -16.04 5.27 -13.74
CA LEU A 62 -16.31 6.46 -14.53
C LEU A 62 -16.28 7.70 -13.62
N THR A 63 -15.79 8.82 -14.16
CA THR A 63 -15.76 10.11 -13.47
C THR A 63 -16.65 11.10 -14.21
N LEU A 64 -17.58 11.74 -13.49
CA LEU A 64 -18.38 12.86 -13.99
C LEU A 64 -17.79 14.18 -13.50
N ALA A 65 -17.59 15.12 -14.42
CA ALA A 65 -17.38 16.52 -14.09
C ALA A 65 -18.73 17.22 -14.00
N ALA A 66 -19.13 17.63 -12.80
CA ALA A 66 -20.38 18.33 -12.55
C ALA A 66 -20.23 19.85 -12.79
N ASP A 67 -21.35 20.53 -13.06
CA ASP A 67 -21.37 21.97 -13.39
C ASP A 67 -20.88 22.87 -12.24
N ASN A 68 -20.88 22.39 -10.99
CA ASN A 68 -20.34 23.10 -9.83
C ASN A 68 -18.83 22.85 -9.62
N GLY A 69 -18.16 22.15 -10.54
CA GLY A 69 -16.74 21.80 -10.46
C GLY A 69 -16.43 20.52 -9.69
N ALA A 70 -17.42 19.79 -9.15
CA ALA A 70 -17.18 18.53 -8.48
C ALA A 70 -16.82 17.41 -9.46
N GLU A 71 -15.76 16.66 -9.17
CA GLU A 71 -15.34 15.47 -9.91
C GLU A 71 -15.88 14.22 -9.20
N VAL A 72 -17.00 13.69 -9.67
CA VAL A 72 -17.69 12.53 -9.08
C VAL A 72 -17.15 11.24 -9.69
N LEU A 73 -16.24 10.58 -8.98
CA LEU A 73 -15.71 9.27 -9.34
C LEU A 73 -16.62 8.16 -8.82
N ILE A 74 -17.07 7.30 -9.73
CA ILE A 74 -17.91 6.14 -9.43
C ILE A 74 -17.10 4.89 -9.78
N HIS A 75 -16.73 4.11 -8.78
CA HIS A 75 -15.98 2.87 -8.93
C HIS A 75 -16.85 1.67 -8.54
N ILE A 76 -17.21 0.82 -9.50
CA ILE A 76 -18.17 -0.27 -9.32
C ILE A 76 -17.44 -1.52 -8.80
N GLY A 77 -17.67 -1.88 -7.55
CA GLY A 77 -17.04 -3.03 -6.90
C GLY A 77 -15.56 -2.80 -6.59
N ILE A 78 -14.99 -3.63 -5.71
CA ILE A 78 -13.56 -3.60 -5.38
C ILE A 78 -12.84 -4.53 -6.36
N ASP A 79 -11.65 -4.12 -6.84
CA ASP A 79 -10.78 -4.93 -7.71
C ASP A 79 -11.40 -5.36 -9.06
N THR A 80 -12.50 -4.74 -9.47
CA THR A 80 -13.25 -5.10 -10.69
C THR A 80 -12.53 -4.78 -12.00
N VAL A 81 -11.47 -3.97 -11.94
CA VAL A 81 -10.53 -3.80 -13.06
C VAL A 81 -9.95 -5.14 -13.55
N LYS A 82 -9.75 -6.11 -12.64
CA LYS A 82 -9.24 -7.48 -12.92
C LYS A 82 -10.19 -8.31 -13.78
N LEU A 83 -11.43 -7.87 -13.95
CA LEU A 83 -12.40 -8.55 -14.81
C LEU A 83 -12.21 -8.23 -16.30
N GLU A 84 -11.29 -7.32 -16.65
CA GLU A 84 -10.93 -6.99 -18.03
C GLU A 84 -12.15 -6.64 -18.90
N GLY A 85 -13.14 -5.94 -18.32
CA GLY A 85 -14.38 -5.56 -19.00
C GLY A 85 -15.50 -6.58 -18.93
N ARG A 86 -15.26 -7.79 -18.41
CA ARG A 86 -16.30 -8.81 -18.28
C ARG A 86 -17.32 -8.42 -17.21
N GLY A 87 -18.57 -8.25 -17.64
CA GLY A 87 -19.69 -7.89 -16.76
C GLY A 87 -20.03 -6.40 -16.76
N PHE A 88 -19.33 -5.58 -17.56
CA PHE A 88 -19.60 -4.14 -17.71
C PHE A 88 -19.92 -3.81 -19.17
N ARG A 89 -21.02 -3.10 -19.40
CA ARG A 89 -21.42 -2.57 -20.71
C ARG A 89 -21.64 -1.07 -20.60
N PRO A 90 -20.63 -0.24 -20.91
CA PRO A 90 -20.79 1.22 -20.95
C PRO A 90 -21.84 1.63 -21.99
N LEU A 91 -22.68 2.59 -21.62
CA LEU A 91 -23.72 3.19 -22.47
C LEU A 91 -23.35 4.61 -22.90
N VAL A 92 -22.23 5.13 -22.41
CA VAL A 92 -21.71 6.48 -22.66
C VAL A 92 -20.23 6.42 -23.03
N ALA A 93 -19.73 7.48 -23.66
CA ALA A 93 -18.34 7.69 -24.00
C ALA A 93 -17.76 8.92 -23.28
N VAL A 94 -16.42 9.02 -23.22
CA VAL A 94 -15.72 10.20 -22.70
C VAL A 94 -16.11 11.42 -23.54
N GLY A 95 -16.47 12.51 -22.86
CA GLY A 95 -16.95 13.76 -23.47
C GLY A 95 -18.47 13.88 -23.59
N ASP A 96 -19.23 12.80 -23.37
CA ASP A 96 -20.70 12.86 -23.41
C ASP A 96 -21.25 13.71 -22.28
N LYS A 97 -22.29 14.51 -22.57
CA LYS A 97 -23.09 15.19 -21.56
C LYS A 97 -24.21 14.28 -21.10
N VAL A 98 -24.37 14.13 -19.79
CA VAL A 98 -25.36 13.26 -19.16
C VAL A 98 -26.28 14.07 -18.23
N THR A 99 -27.50 13.59 -18.05
CA THR A 99 -28.48 14.15 -17.12
C THR A 99 -28.63 13.27 -15.88
N ALA A 100 -28.94 13.85 -14.72
CA ALA A 100 -29.18 13.08 -13.50
C ALA A 100 -30.24 11.98 -13.73
N GLY A 101 -29.94 10.76 -13.30
CA GLY A 101 -30.77 9.56 -13.51
C GLY A 101 -30.58 8.85 -14.86
N GLN A 102 -29.75 9.39 -15.77
CA GLN A 102 -29.47 8.75 -17.05
C GLN A 102 -28.66 7.45 -16.87
N PRO A 103 -28.99 6.35 -17.58
CA PRO A 103 -28.18 5.14 -17.59
C PRO A 103 -26.76 5.39 -18.12
N LEU A 104 -25.75 4.97 -17.36
CA LEU A 104 -24.33 5.13 -17.71
C LEU A 104 -23.67 3.79 -18.06
N ILE A 105 -23.86 2.78 -17.22
CA ILE A 105 -23.21 1.47 -17.38
C ILE A 105 -24.18 0.38 -16.94
N GLU A 106 -24.39 -0.62 -17.80
CA GLU A 106 -25.05 -1.86 -17.40
C GLU A 106 -24.05 -2.83 -16.80
N VAL A 107 -24.44 -3.45 -15.67
CA VAL A 107 -23.60 -4.34 -14.88
C VAL A 107 -24.29 -5.68 -14.72
N ASP A 108 -23.62 -6.75 -15.13
CA ASP A 108 -24.00 -8.11 -14.78
C ASP A 108 -23.55 -8.38 -13.33
N LEU A 109 -24.38 -7.95 -12.37
CA LEU A 109 -24.08 -8.05 -10.95
C LEU A 109 -23.75 -9.50 -10.53
N ASP A 110 -24.42 -10.49 -11.10
CA ASP A 110 -24.15 -11.91 -10.82
C ASP A 110 -22.77 -12.35 -11.31
N ALA A 111 -22.38 -11.93 -12.52
CA ALA A 111 -21.07 -12.24 -13.07
C ALA A 111 -19.93 -11.55 -12.34
N VAL A 112 -20.14 -10.30 -11.89
CA VAL A 112 -19.18 -9.51 -11.12
C VAL A 112 -19.07 -10.06 -9.69
N ALA A 113 -20.18 -10.30 -8.98
CA ALA A 113 -20.19 -10.78 -7.60
C ALA A 113 -19.45 -12.12 -7.39
N ARG A 114 -19.41 -12.96 -8.44
CA ARG A 114 -18.72 -14.26 -8.38
C ARG A 114 -17.21 -14.17 -8.52
N ARG A 115 -16.69 -13.03 -8.96
CA ARG A 115 -15.28 -12.86 -9.37
C ARG A 115 -14.59 -11.67 -8.72
N ALA A 116 -15.35 -10.67 -8.27
CA ALA A 116 -14.86 -9.54 -7.51
C ALA A 116 -14.94 -9.81 -6.00
N PRO A 117 -13.98 -9.33 -5.18
CA PRO A 117 -14.03 -9.40 -3.72
C PRO A 117 -15.28 -8.75 -3.09
N SER A 118 -15.82 -7.71 -3.73
CA SER A 118 -16.99 -6.97 -3.26
C SER A 118 -17.69 -6.26 -4.41
N LEU A 119 -19.02 -6.14 -4.34
CA LEU A 119 -19.82 -5.32 -5.25
C LEU A 119 -20.01 -3.88 -4.78
N GLN A 120 -19.59 -3.56 -3.55
CA GLN A 120 -19.69 -2.22 -3.00
C GLN A 120 -19.13 -1.20 -4.00
N THR A 121 -19.99 -0.29 -4.41
CA THR A 121 -19.69 0.74 -5.39
C THR A 121 -19.38 2.01 -4.63
N MET A 122 -18.18 2.55 -4.83
CA MET A 122 -17.72 3.76 -4.18
C MET A 122 -18.09 4.94 -5.06
N VAL A 123 -18.73 5.94 -4.47
CA VAL A 123 -19.09 7.20 -5.11
C VAL A 123 -18.38 8.29 -4.33
N VAL A 124 -17.23 8.72 -4.85
CA VAL A 124 -16.29 9.63 -4.18
C VAL A 124 -16.13 10.91 -4.97
N ILE A 125 -15.90 12.02 -4.26
CA ILE A 125 -15.59 13.30 -4.87
C ILE A 125 -14.08 13.43 -4.90
N ALA A 126 -13.49 13.27 -6.08
CA ALA A 126 -12.04 13.22 -6.26
C ALA A 126 -11.35 14.52 -5.80
N ASN A 127 -12.05 15.66 -5.90
CA ASN A 127 -11.65 16.96 -5.37
C ASN A 127 -12.44 17.36 -4.11
N SER A 128 -12.69 16.39 -3.21
CA SER A 128 -13.48 16.58 -1.98
C SER A 128 -12.98 17.69 -1.05
N GLU A 129 -11.70 18.07 -1.13
CA GLU A 129 -11.11 19.18 -0.36
C GLU A 129 -11.72 20.55 -0.67
N GLN A 130 -12.38 20.67 -1.83
CA GLN A 130 -13.08 21.88 -2.28
C GLN A 130 -14.55 21.90 -1.83
N PHE A 131 -15.05 20.84 -1.20
CA PHE A 131 -16.46 20.70 -0.83
C PHE A 131 -16.64 20.35 0.65
N ARG A 132 -17.79 20.73 1.19
CA ARG A 132 -18.35 20.21 2.44
C ARG A 132 -19.45 19.22 2.09
N PHE A 133 -19.78 18.35 3.04
CA PHE A 133 -20.77 17.28 2.86
C PHE A 133 -21.92 17.43 3.87
N PRO A 134 -22.79 18.46 3.73
CA PRO A 134 -23.82 18.76 4.74
C PRO A 134 -24.80 17.61 4.99
N ARG A 135 -24.95 16.70 4.03
CA ARG A 135 -25.90 15.60 4.11
C ARG A 135 -25.37 14.36 3.41
N ARG A 136 -25.43 13.23 4.12
CA ARG A 136 -25.15 11.88 3.60
C ARG A 136 -26.36 11.00 3.81
N ALA A 137 -26.65 10.16 2.83
CA ALA A 137 -27.76 9.22 2.91
C ALA A 137 -27.41 8.02 3.81
N GLU A 138 -28.43 7.44 4.43
CA GLU A 138 -28.34 6.24 5.25
C GLU A 138 -29.46 5.25 4.88
N GLY A 139 -29.21 3.97 5.13
CA GLY A 139 -30.22 2.93 4.91
C GLY A 139 -30.39 2.56 3.44
N LEU A 140 -31.56 2.00 3.09
CA LEU A 140 -31.86 1.47 1.76
C LEU A 140 -32.31 2.59 0.81
N LEU A 141 -31.63 2.73 -0.33
CA LEU A 141 -31.86 3.77 -1.33
C LEU A 141 -32.43 3.20 -2.63
N GLU A 142 -33.13 4.03 -3.39
CA GLU A 142 -33.69 3.74 -4.72
C GLU A 142 -32.95 4.56 -5.80
N ALA A 143 -32.44 3.87 -6.82
CA ALA A 143 -31.66 4.47 -7.90
C ALA A 143 -32.40 5.64 -8.58
N GLY A 144 -31.71 6.75 -8.81
CA GLY A 144 -32.24 7.91 -9.53
C GLY A 144 -33.38 8.65 -8.83
N ARG A 145 -33.72 8.29 -7.59
CA ARG A 145 -34.82 8.91 -6.81
C ARG A 145 -34.37 9.33 -5.42
N SER A 146 -33.73 8.43 -4.68
CA SER A 146 -33.25 8.74 -3.34
C SER A 146 -32.11 9.75 -3.40
N HIS A 147 -32.14 10.70 -2.46
CA HIS A 147 -30.97 11.52 -2.15
C HIS A 147 -29.81 10.63 -1.69
N PHE A 148 -28.60 10.96 -2.12
CA PHE A 148 -27.38 10.21 -1.82
C PHE A 148 -26.36 11.07 -1.06
N LEU A 149 -25.96 12.20 -1.65
CA LEU A 149 -24.99 13.14 -1.06
C LEU A 149 -25.40 14.58 -1.40
N THR A 150 -25.17 15.52 -0.48
CA THR A 150 -25.19 16.96 -0.78
C THR A 150 -23.77 17.49 -0.68
N LEU A 151 -23.32 18.21 -1.72
CA LEU A 151 -22.04 18.90 -1.76
C LEU A 151 -22.27 20.39 -1.69
N ALA A 152 -21.52 21.10 -0.86
CA ALA A 152 -21.49 22.55 -0.84
C ALA A 152 -20.06 23.03 -1.06
N ALA A 153 -19.84 23.95 -2.01
CA ALA A 153 -18.50 24.49 -2.26
C ALA A 153 -17.94 25.14 -0.98
N ARG A 154 -16.67 24.87 -0.66
CA ARG A 154 -15.92 25.60 0.36
C ARG A 154 -15.55 26.94 -0.24
N GLU A 155 -16.02 28.04 0.35
CA GLU A 155 -15.42 29.34 0.06
C GLU A 155 -13.94 29.29 0.47
N ALA A 156 -13.06 29.93 -0.30
CA ALA A 156 -11.66 30.07 0.04
C ALA A 156 -11.55 30.90 1.32
N VAL A 157 -11.51 30.22 2.47
CA VAL A 157 -11.38 30.88 3.77
C VAL A 157 -9.94 31.35 3.89
N SER A 158 -9.74 32.67 3.88
CA SER A 158 -8.49 33.27 4.35
C SER A 158 -8.26 32.85 5.82
N PRO A 159 -7.02 32.59 6.26
CA PRO A 159 -6.70 31.99 7.56
C PRO A 159 -7.01 32.87 8.81
N ARG A 160 -7.98 33.79 8.72
CA ARG A 160 -8.38 34.71 9.78
C ARG A 160 -9.83 34.60 10.26
N GLU A 161 -10.70 33.78 9.68
CA GLU A 161 -12.13 33.74 10.07
C GLU A 161 -12.66 32.39 10.62
N SER A 162 -11.81 31.40 10.93
CA SER A 162 -12.24 30.15 11.58
C SER A 162 -12.45 30.24 13.11
N ALA A 163 -12.35 31.43 13.72
CA ALA A 163 -12.43 31.62 15.17
C ALA A 163 -13.87 31.73 15.75
N GLY A 164 -14.82 30.91 15.27
CA GLY A 164 -16.25 31.05 15.56
C GLY A 164 -16.93 29.95 16.40
N GLY A 165 -16.20 28.91 16.83
CA GLY A 165 -16.76 27.81 17.64
C GLY A 165 -16.01 27.62 18.96
N PRO A 166 -16.63 27.03 20.01
CA PRO A 166 -15.96 26.84 21.28
C PRO A 166 -14.80 25.86 21.13
N GLU A 167 -13.58 26.35 21.32
CA GLU A 167 -12.34 25.56 21.24
C GLU A 167 -12.36 24.44 22.30
N ARG A 168 -12.06 23.22 21.87
CA ARG A 168 -11.93 22.04 22.72
C ARG A 168 -10.47 21.67 22.83
N ARG A 169 -10.02 21.43 24.06
CA ARG A 169 -8.64 21.04 24.35
C ARG A 169 -8.62 19.70 25.06
N GLY A 170 -7.79 18.80 24.59
CA GLY A 170 -7.46 17.53 25.23
C GLY A 170 -5.96 17.31 25.29
N GLU A 171 -5.55 16.27 26.00
CA GLU A 171 -4.16 15.83 26.07
C GLU A 171 -4.05 14.39 25.57
N ALA A 172 -3.01 14.12 24.80
CA ALA A 172 -2.66 12.77 24.36
C ALA A 172 -1.21 12.47 24.73
N THR A 173 -0.92 11.20 24.96
CA THR A 173 0.46 10.70 25.01
C THR A 173 0.72 9.95 23.73
N VAL A 174 1.80 10.31 23.03
CA VAL A 174 2.16 9.66 21.77
C VAL A 174 2.67 8.25 22.06
N ARG A 175 1.98 7.24 21.55
CA ARG A 175 2.32 5.81 21.76
C ARG A 175 2.90 5.15 20.51
N HIS A 176 3.24 5.94 19.51
CA HIS A 176 3.91 5.45 18.31
C HIS A 176 5.40 5.28 18.58
N GLU A 177 5.92 4.11 18.23
CA GLU A 177 7.35 3.83 18.31
C GLU A 177 8.12 4.81 17.41
N GLY A 178 9.08 5.53 18.00
CA GLY A 178 9.83 6.59 17.32
C GLY A 178 9.09 7.93 17.15
N GLY A 179 7.89 8.11 17.71
CA GLY A 179 7.17 9.39 17.75
C GLY A 179 6.36 9.73 16.49
N LEU A 180 6.10 11.03 16.25
CA LEU A 180 5.31 11.52 15.11
C LEU A 180 6.13 11.68 13.81
N HIS A 181 6.62 10.56 13.29
CA HIS A 181 7.21 10.49 11.94
C HIS A 181 6.14 10.29 10.84
N ALA A 182 6.54 10.20 9.57
CA ALA A 182 5.62 10.28 8.43
C ALA A 182 4.39 9.35 8.51
N ARG A 183 4.54 8.10 8.98
CA ARG A 183 3.43 7.14 9.04
C ARG A 183 2.46 7.41 10.21
N PRO A 184 2.89 7.52 11.47
CA PRO A 184 2.04 8.01 12.57
C PRO A 184 1.37 9.35 12.26
N SER A 185 2.11 10.28 11.68
CA SER A 185 1.56 11.58 11.24
C SER A 185 0.52 11.42 10.14
N ALA A 186 0.66 10.44 9.23
CA ALA A 186 -0.37 10.11 8.25
C ALA A 186 -1.64 9.52 8.90
N LEU A 187 -1.52 8.70 9.95
CA LEU A 187 -2.67 8.20 10.71
C LEU A 187 -3.43 9.33 11.41
N VAL A 188 -2.68 10.26 12.03
CA VAL A 188 -3.24 11.46 12.65
C VAL A 188 -3.91 12.35 11.59
N GLN A 189 -3.25 12.56 10.45
CA GLN A 189 -3.82 13.29 9.31
C GLN A 189 -5.12 12.66 8.84
N GLN A 190 -5.15 11.34 8.67
CA GLN A 190 -6.33 10.61 8.23
C GLN A 190 -7.48 10.77 9.24
N ALA A 191 -7.19 10.71 10.54
CA ALA A 191 -8.17 10.99 11.60
C ALA A 191 -8.72 12.42 11.53
N ALA A 192 -7.86 13.41 11.31
CA ALA A 192 -8.27 14.81 11.15
C ALA A 192 -9.04 15.06 9.83
N LYS A 193 -8.70 14.37 8.73
CA LYS A 193 -9.38 14.48 7.43
C LYS A 193 -10.81 13.94 7.44
N ARG A 194 -11.13 12.97 8.31
CA ARG A 194 -12.50 12.43 8.47
C ARG A 194 -13.51 13.41 9.08
N ARG A 195 -13.04 14.57 9.55
CA ARG A 195 -13.82 15.52 10.35
C ARG A 195 -13.82 16.87 9.66
N GLU A 196 -14.83 17.70 9.93
CA GLU A 196 -14.88 19.06 9.39
C GLU A 196 -14.13 20.06 10.28
N ALA A 197 -14.08 19.84 11.59
CA ALA A 197 -13.38 20.67 12.56
C ALA A 197 -11.90 20.86 12.23
N GLU A 198 -11.39 22.05 12.49
CA GLU A 198 -9.95 22.30 12.47
C GLU A 198 -9.32 21.66 13.70
N VAL A 199 -8.24 20.91 13.50
CA VAL A 199 -7.53 20.24 14.60
C VAL A 199 -6.06 20.61 14.53
N PHE A 200 -5.51 20.97 15.68
CA PHE A 200 -4.11 21.34 15.88
C PHE A 200 -3.49 20.53 17.01
N ILE A 201 -2.18 20.29 16.89
CA ILE A 201 -1.37 19.66 17.93
C ILE A 201 -0.34 20.67 18.41
N GLU A 202 -0.28 20.88 19.72
CA GLU A 202 0.69 21.74 20.38
C GLU A 202 1.70 20.92 21.18
N PHE A 203 2.98 21.22 20.97
CA PHE A 203 4.10 20.62 21.69
C PHE A 203 5.26 21.62 21.80
N SER A 204 5.84 21.76 23.00
CA SER A 204 7.01 22.63 23.24
C SER A 204 6.86 24.07 22.70
N GLY A 205 5.66 24.65 22.84
CA GLY A 205 5.36 26.01 22.36
C GLY A 205 5.19 26.15 20.84
N LYS A 206 5.30 25.05 20.08
CA LYS A 206 4.99 24.98 18.66
C LYS A 206 3.59 24.42 18.46
N ARG A 207 2.92 24.84 17.38
CA ARG A 207 1.59 24.38 16.97
C ARG A 207 1.66 23.88 15.53
N ALA A 208 1.08 22.71 15.28
CA ALA A 208 0.99 22.09 13.95
C ALA A 208 -0.45 21.78 13.58
N ASN A 209 -0.81 21.94 12.31
CA ASN A 209 -2.09 21.50 11.78
C ASN A 209 -2.11 19.96 11.73
N ALA A 210 -3.10 19.32 12.36
CA ALA A 210 -3.19 17.86 12.38
C ALA A 210 -3.45 17.25 10.99
N ARG A 211 -3.87 18.05 10.00
CA ARG A 211 -4.00 17.63 8.60
C ARG A 211 -2.70 17.74 7.80
N SER A 212 -1.65 18.32 8.37
CA SER A 212 -0.33 18.44 7.74
C SER A 212 0.63 17.42 8.34
N VAL A 213 1.00 16.42 7.55
CA VAL A 213 2.00 15.42 7.96
C VAL A 213 3.33 16.10 8.22
N VAL A 214 3.71 17.07 7.38
CA VAL A 214 5.00 17.76 7.52
C VAL A 214 5.03 18.66 8.76
N ALA A 215 3.91 19.31 9.11
CA ALA A 215 3.80 20.12 10.33
C ALA A 215 3.96 19.25 11.58
N LEU A 216 3.26 18.11 11.59
CA LEU A 216 3.29 17.16 12.69
C LEU A 216 4.70 16.62 12.92
N MET A 217 5.41 16.26 11.85
CA MET A 217 6.81 15.86 11.93
C MET A 217 7.71 17.02 12.42
N GLY A 218 7.42 18.25 11.99
CA GLY A 218 8.14 19.47 12.41
C GLY A 218 8.02 19.81 13.90
N LEU A 219 7.05 19.24 14.62
CA LEU A 219 6.96 19.37 16.08
C LEU A 219 8.10 18.65 16.80
N GLY A 220 8.66 17.59 16.20
CA GLY A 220 9.72 16.78 16.82
C GLY A 220 9.26 15.98 18.05
N VAL A 221 8.00 15.54 18.06
CA VAL A 221 7.42 14.76 19.17
C VAL A 221 7.96 13.33 19.16
N ALA A 222 8.54 12.89 20.28
CA ALA A 222 9.06 11.55 20.48
C ALA A 222 7.99 10.59 21.06
N GLU A 223 8.37 9.33 21.20
CA GLU A 223 7.55 8.35 21.93
C GLU A 223 7.39 8.77 23.40
N ASP A 224 6.20 8.54 23.96
CA ASP A 224 5.79 8.88 25.33
C ASP A 224 5.71 10.37 25.66
N ASP A 225 5.97 11.27 24.70
CA ASP A 225 5.73 12.69 24.86
C ASP A 225 4.24 13.01 25.01
N ARG A 226 3.95 14.02 25.83
CA ARG A 226 2.59 14.55 26.02
C ARG A 226 2.37 15.76 25.12
N VAL A 227 1.30 15.71 24.33
CA VAL A 227 0.90 16.77 23.42
C VAL A 227 -0.50 17.27 23.76
N ALA A 228 -0.76 18.55 23.51
CA ALA A 228 -2.11 19.09 23.58
C ALA A 228 -2.77 19.02 22.21
N VAL A 229 -3.99 18.50 22.14
CA VAL A 229 -4.81 18.45 20.93
C VAL A 229 -5.91 19.48 21.07
N ILE A 230 -6.05 20.33 20.06
CA ILE A 230 -6.97 21.47 20.06
C ILE A 230 -7.87 21.34 18.84
N ALA A 231 -9.19 21.29 19.05
CA ALA A 231 -10.18 21.19 17.98
C ALA A 231 -11.17 22.34 18.03
N SER A 232 -11.51 22.91 16.87
CA SER A 232 -12.49 23.99 16.71
C SER A 232 -13.39 23.73 15.51
N GLY A 233 -14.71 23.78 15.71
CA GLY A 233 -15.71 23.46 14.69
C GLY A 233 -16.97 22.83 15.27
N HIS A 234 -17.91 22.43 14.41
CA HIS A 234 -19.18 21.84 14.84
C HIS A 234 -19.03 20.41 15.41
N ASP A 235 -18.04 19.65 14.93
CA ASP A 235 -17.70 18.28 15.34
C ASP A 235 -16.39 18.23 16.15
N ALA A 236 -16.03 19.33 16.81
CA ALA A 236 -14.76 19.47 17.55
C ALA A 236 -14.55 18.38 18.61
N ASP A 237 -15.59 17.98 19.35
CA ASP A 237 -15.49 16.92 20.36
C ASP A 237 -15.18 15.55 19.73
N ALA A 238 -15.79 15.23 18.58
CA ALA A 238 -15.54 13.99 17.86
C ALA A 238 -14.17 14.00 17.16
N ALA A 239 -13.76 15.15 16.62
CA ALA A 239 -12.45 15.31 16.00
C ALA A 239 -11.30 15.22 17.02
N LEU A 240 -11.51 15.79 18.21
CA LEU A 240 -10.59 15.66 19.32
C LEU A 240 -10.42 14.19 19.73
N ALA A 241 -11.53 13.45 19.87
CA ALA A 241 -11.51 12.04 20.24
C ALA A 241 -10.77 11.17 19.22
N ASP A 242 -11.09 11.30 17.93
CA ASP A 242 -10.45 10.53 16.85
C ASP A 242 -8.94 10.78 16.76
N VAL A 243 -8.51 12.03 16.93
CA VAL A 243 -7.08 12.39 16.87
C VAL A 243 -6.34 11.90 18.13
N ILE A 244 -6.94 12.01 19.31
CA ILE A 244 -6.36 11.45 20.54
C ILE A 244 -6.22 9.93 20.42
N GLU A 245 -7.24 9.24 19.92
CA GLU A 245 -7.20 7.80 19.67
C GLU A 245 -6.08 7.45 18.68
N ALA A 246 -5.96 8.20 17.57
CA ALA A 246 -4.89 7.99 16.60
C ALA A 246 -3.50 8.09 17.24
N LEU A 247 -3.25 9.13 18.06
CA LEU A 247 -1.97 9.36 18.76
C LEU A 247 -1.64 8.28 19.80
N GLN A 248 -2.65 7.71 20.43
CA GLN A 248 -2.52 6.73 21.50
C GLN A 248 -2.52 5.28 21.01
N THR A 249 -2.93 5.06 19.77
CA THR A 249 -2.94 3.72 19.15
C THR A 249 -1.50 3.35 18.82
N ARG A 250 -0.98 2.30 19.49
CA ARG A 250 0.34 1.75 19.16
C ARG A 250 0.33 1.26 17.72
N SER A 251 1.01 1.99 16.85
CA SER A 251 1.54 1.42 15.62
C SER A 251 2.94 0.91 15.92
N GLU A 252 3.22 -0.34 15.57
CA GLU A 252 4.62 -0.79 15.48
C GLU A 252 5.34 0.18 14.52
N ALA A 253 6.56 0.60 14.86
CA ALA A 253 7.41 1.16 13.83
C ALA A 253 7.47 0.09 12.74
N GLY A 254 7.16 0.47 11.50
CA GLY A 254 7.28 -0.47 10.40
C GLY A 254 8.66 -1.13 10.49
N HIS A 255 8.62 -2.47 10.54
CA HIS A 255 9.74 -3.40 10.64
C HIS A 255 10.26 -3.59 12.07
N ALA A 256 10.08 -4.83 12.58
CA ALA A 256 10.87 -5.34 13.69
C ALA A 256 12.31 -4.89 13.51
N ALA A 257 12.87 -4.20 14.51
CA ALA A 257 14.27 -3.81 14.51
C ALA A 257 15.10 -5.05 14.13
N VAL A 258 15.54 -5.10 12.87
CA VAL A 258 16.61 -6.01 12.49
C VAL A 258 17.75 -5.56 13.37
N ALA A 259 18.26 -6.47 14.22
CA ALA A 259 19.34 -6.16 15.15
C ALA A 259 20.35 -5.24 14.44
N PRO A 260 20.67 -4.07 15.01
CA PRO A 260 21.46 -3.06 14.32
C PRO A 260 22.70 -3.75 13.78
N ALA A 261 22.78 -3.87 12.46
CA ALA A 261 23.96 -4.41 11.82
C ALA A 261 25.04 -3.36 12.07
N GLU A 262 26.00 -3.70 12.93
CA GLU A 262 27.07 -2.80 13.31
C GLU A 262 27.84 -2.38 12.06
N ALA A 263 28.07 -1.07 11.93
CA ALA A 263 28.95 -0.55 10.88
C ALA A 263 30.32 -1.20 11.04
N ARG A 264 30.80 -1.81 9.95
CA ARG A 264 32.10 -2.47 9.96
C ARG A 264 33.21 -1.44 10.11
N GLU A 265 34.28 -1.77 10.84
CA GLU A 265 35.44 -0.90 10.89
C GLU A 265 36.03 -0.69 9.49
N PRO A 266 36.50 0.53 9.16
CA PRO A 266 37.12 0.81 7.87
C PRO A 266 38.34 -0.08 7.66
N VAL A 267 38.32 -0.86 6.57
CA VAL A 267 39.49 -1.64 6.13
C VAL A 267 40.23 -0.83 5.06
N ALA A 268 41.54 -0.68 5.20
CA ALA A 268 42.35 0.08 4.25
C ALA A 268 42.18 -0.46 2.81
N GLY A 269 41.80 0.43 1.89
CA GLY A 269 41.55 0.08 0.48
C GLY A 269 40.16 -0.48 0.19
N TYR A 270 39.29 -0.65 1.19
CA TYR A 270 37.91 -1.12 1.03
C TYR A 270 36.91 -0.05 1.50
N LEU A 271 35.72 -0.09 0.93
CA LEU A 271 34.57 0.59 1.49
C LEU A 271 33.93 -0.32 2.54
N ALA A 272 33.75 0.19 3.74
CA ALA A 272 33.03 -0.47 4.82
C ALA A 272 31.65 0.17 4.98
N GLY A 273 30.64 -0.64 5.24
CA GLY A 273 29.28 -0.17 5.45
C GLY A 273 28.45 -1.17 6.23
N VAL A 274 27.14 -0.96 6.20
CA VAL A 274 26.16 -1.80 6.87
C VAL A 274 25.47 -2.69 5.84
N ALA A 275 25.41 -3.99 6.13
CA ALA A 275 24.76 -4.97 5.27
C ALA A 275 23.23 -4.76 5.25
N ALA A 276 22.73 -4.12 4.21
CA ALA A 276 21.29 -3.93 4.00
C ALA A 276 20.66 -5.22 3.44
N ALA A 277 21.22 -5.78 2.38
CA ALA A 277 20.81 -7.06 1.80
C ALA A 277 22.05 -7.93 1.55
N PRO A 278 22.16 -9.11 2.19
CA PRO A 278 23.36 -9.92 2.10
C PRO A 278 23.52 -10.54 0.71
N GLY A 279 24.75 -10.54 0.19
CA GLY A 279 25.10 -11.21 -1.05
C GLY A 279 26.49 -10.83 -1.55
N LEU A 280 26.88 -11.42 -2.68
CA LEU A 280 28.15 -11.16 -3.34
C LEU A 280 27.86 -10.79 -4.80
N ALA A 281 28.40 -9.67 -5.25
CA ALA A 281 28.25 -9.18 -6.61
C ALA A 281 29.58 -8.68 -7.18
N ILE A 282 29.74 -8.82 -8.50
CA ILE A 282 30.82 -8.22 -9.27
C ILE A 282 30.14 -7.39 -10.34
N GLY A 283 30.52 -6.13 -10.47
CA GLY A 283 29.86 -5.26 -11.42
C GLY A 283 30.59 -3.98 -11.72
N ARG A 284 30.07 -3.23 -12.69
CA ARG A 284 30.58 -1.90 -13.05
C ARG A 284 29.81 -0.83 -12.29
N VAL A 285 30.55 0.11 -11.73
CA VAL A 285 29.96 1.23 -10.98
C VAL A 285 29.14 2.11 -11.92
N VAL A 286 27.88 2.34 -11.56
CA VAL A 286 27.02 3.37 -12.14
C VAL A 286 26.66 4.32 -11.02
N ARG A 287 27.09 5.58 -11.13
CA ARG A 287 26.79 6.59 -10.13
C ARG A 287 25.46 7.26 -10.45
N LEU A 288 24.59 7.32 -9.46
CA LEU A 288 23.34 8.06 -9.49
C LEU A 288 23.60 9.38 -8.75
N ASP A 289 23.84 10.43 -9.52
CA ASP A 289 24.05 11.77 -8.98
C ASP A 289 22.73 12.37 -8.47
N ALA A 290 22.84 13.39 -7.62
CA ALA A 290 21.68 14.08 -7.07
C ALA A 290 20.77 14.56 -8.21
N PHE A 291 19.47 14.27 -8.09
CA PHE A 291 18.49 14.68 -9.09
C PHE A 291 18.41 16.21 -9.16
N GLU A 292 18.99 16.76 -10.23
CA GLU A 292 18.84 18.15 -10.60
C GLU A 292 18.09 18.26 -11.90
N MET A 293 17.19 19.24 -11.94
CA MET A 293 16.41 19.53 -13.12
C MET A 293 16.22 21.04 -13.16
N PRO A 294 16.67 21.73 -14.24
CA PRO A 294 16.54 23.16 -14.38
C PRO A 294 15.06 23.56 -14.36
N GLN A 295 14.74 24.58 -13.57
CA GLN A 295 13.38 25.11 -13.45
C GLN A 295 13.40 26.59 -13.79
N ALA A 296 12.40 27.03 -14.54
CA ALA A 296 12.17 28.46 -14.70
C ALA A 296 11.71 29.04 -13.36
N GLU A 297 12.46 30.00 -12.83
CA GLU A 297 12.07 30.71 -11.60
C GLU A 297 10.78 31.52 -11.84
N GLN A 298 10.64 32.10 -13.03
CA GLN A 298 9.42 32.81 -13.47
C GLN A 298 8.49 31.85 -14.20
N GLY A 299 7.20 31.88 -13.84
CA GLY A 299 6.17 31.04 -14.44
C GLY A 299 5.55 31.63 -15.71
N ALA A 300 4.86 30.79 -16.48
CA ALA A 300 4.09 31.18 -17.66
C ALA A 300 2.73 31.84 -17.35
N GLY A 301 2.48 32.16 -16.08
CA GLY A 301 1.26 32.79 -15.56
C GLY A 301 0.53 31.94 -14.52
N GLU A 302 -0.05 32.58 -13.49
CA GLU A 302 -0.64 31.93 -12.31
C GLU A 302 -1.62 30.79 -12.65
N ALA A 303 -2.58 31.04 -13.55
CA ALA A 303 -3.58 30.05 -13.92
C ALA A 303 -2.98 28.82 -14.63
N ALA A 304 -2.00 29.04 -15.52
CA ALA A 304 -1.34 27.97 -16.26
C ALA A 304 -0.47 27.12 -15.32
N GLU A 305 0.30 27.76 -14.45
CA GLU A 305 1.16 27.08 -13.47
C GLU A 305 0.35 26.29 -12.44
N ARG A 306 -0.78 26.83 -11.93
CA ARG A 306 -1.69 26.07 -11.06
C ARG A 306 -2.25 24.84 -11.75
N ALA A 307 -2.71 24.98 -12.99
CA ALA A 307 -3.24 23.86 -13.75
C ALA A 307 -2.17 22.79 -14.04
N ALA A 308 -0.94 23.21 -14.35
CA ALA A 308 0.20 22.33 -14.57
C ALA A 308 0.57 21.56 -13.29
N LEU A 309 0.67 22.25 -12.14
CA LEU A 309 0.94 21.61 -10.86
C LEU A 309 -0.16 20.60 -10.49
N ALA A 310 -1.43 20.99 -10.60
CA ALA A 310 -2.54 20.10 -10.30
C ALA A 310 -2.54 18.84 -11.20
N ALA A 311 -2.23 18.99 -12.49
CA ALA A 311 -2.10 17.86 -13.41
C ALA A 311 -0.91 16.94 -13.07
N ALA A 312 0.23 17.50 -12.68
CA ALA A 312 1.39 16.74 -12.25
C ALA A 312 1.12 15.97 -10.95
N LEU A 313 0.53 16.62 -9.95
CA LEU A 313 0.15 15.98 -8.68
C LEU A 313 -0.84 14.82 -8.91
N ARG A 314 -1.85 15.00 -9.77
CA ARG A 314 -2.76 13.90 -10.15
C ARG A 314 -2.01 12.71 -10.76
N ARG A 315 -1.11 12.95 -11.71
CA ARG A 315 -0.30 11.88 -12.33
C ARG A 315 0.54 11.11 -11.31
N VAL A 316 1.18 11.83 -10.39
CA VAL A 316 2.00 11.21 -9.33
C VAL A 316 1.11 10.43 -8.35
N ARG A 317 -0.04 10.98 -7.95
CA ARG A 317 -1.03 10.31 -7.10
C ARG A 317 -1.48 8.98 -7.71
N ASP A 318 -1.85 9.00 -8.99
CA ASP A 318 -2.32 7.79 -9.69
C ASP A 318 -1.22 6.73 -9.78
N ALA A 319 0.04 7.15 -9.99
CA ALA A 319 1.19 6.25 -10.03
C ALA A 319 1.49 5.62 -8.67
N ILE A 320 1.51 6.41 -7.58
CA ILE A 320 1.72 5.93 -6.21
C ILE A 320 0.59 4.97 -5.81
N SER A 321 -0.67 5.32 -6.11
CA SER A 321 -1.83 4.48 -5.82
C SER A 321 -1.77 3.13 -6.55
N SER A 322 -1.38 3.15 -7.83
CA SER A 322 -1.14 1.92 -8.59
C SER A 322 -0.02 1.07 -7.99
N GLY A 323 1.00 1.71 -7.40
CA GLY A 323 2.08 1.09 -6.64
C GLY A 323 1.61 0.42 -5.35
N ILE A 324 0.75 1.10 -4.57
CA ILE A 324 0.07 0.54 -3.38
C ILE A 324 -0.67 -0.73 -3.78
N ASP A 325 -1.51 -0.66 -4.81
CA ASP A 325 -2.28 -1.82 -5.24
C ASP A 325 -1.37 -2.96 -5.70
N ALA A 326 -0.24 -2.66 -6.35
CA ALA A 326 0.75 -3.65 -6.76
C ALA A 326 1.44 -4.31 -5.56
N ALA A 327 1.82 -3.54 -4.55
CA ALA A 327 2.43 -4.04 -3.33
C ALA A 327 1.45 -4.92 -2.54
N LEU A 328 0.21 -4.46 -2.36
CA LEU A 328 -0.87 -5.22 -1.71
C LEU A 328 -1.17 -6.51 -2.46
N ARG A 329 -1.20 -6.48 -3.80
CA ARG A 329 -1.36 -7.69 -4.63
C ARG A 329 -0.28 -8.73 -4.37
N ARG A 330 0.96 -8.32 -4.05
CA ARG A 330 2.09 -9.19 -3.70
C ARG A 330 2.18 -9.52 -2.21
N GLY A 331 1.22 -9.07 -1.39
CA GLY A 331 1.29 -9.22 0.07
C GLY A 331 2.39 -8.40 0.75
N ALA A 332 3.02 -7.48 0.02
CA ALA A 332 4.10 -6.64 0.52
C ALA A 332 3.53 -5.46 1.32
N THR A 333 2.99 -5.76 2.51
CA THR A 333 2.37 -4.75 3.39
C THR A 333 3.35 -3.65 3.77
N ALA A 334 4.59 -4.01 4.05
CA ALA A 334 5.70 -3.10 4.27
C ALA A 334 5.87 -2.07 3.13
N GLU A 335 5.85 -2.54 1.88
CA GLU A 335 5.99 -1.68 0.70
C GLU A 335 4.76 -0.79 0.49
N SER A 336 3.56 -1.34 0.71
CA SER A 336 2.30 -0.58 0.67
C SER A 336 2.29 0.56 1.69
N ASP A 337 2.81 0.33 2.89
CA ASP A 337 2.85 1.34 3.96
C ASP A 337 3.77 2.52 3.59
N ILE A 338 4.86 2.25 2.85
CA ILE A 338 5.78 3.29 2.33
C ILE A 338 5.02 4.18 1.35
N PHE A 339 4.35 3.58 0.37
CA PHE A 339 3.60 4.34 -0.63
C PHE A 339 2.43 5.12 -0.02
N ALA A 340 1.76 4.59 1.00
CA ALA A 340 0.71 5.32 1.71
C ALA A 340 1.26 6.58 2.41
N ALA A 341 2.47 6.50 3.00
CA ALA A 341 3.14 7.67 3.57
C ALA A 341 3.54 8.69 2.49
N HIS A 342 4.02 8.22 1.33
CA HIS A 342 4.33 9.11 0.19
C HIS A 342 3.10 9.85 -0.31
N LEU A 343 1.95 9.18 -0.39
CA LEU A 343 0.71 9.84 -0.77
C LEU A 343 0.27 10.90 0.24
N ALA A 344 0.38 10.60 1.54
CA ALA A 344 0.04 11.54 2.61
C ALA A 344 0.91 12.81 2.59
N LEU A 345 2.19 12.67 2.21
CA LEU A 345 3.12 13.79 1.99
C LEU A 345 2.82 14.56 0.68
N LEU A 346 2.42 13.87 -0.39
CA LEU A 346 2.02 14.51 -1.65
C LEU A 346 0.77 15.39 -1.47
N ASP A 347 -0.19 14.92 -0.67
CA ASP A 347 -1.46 15.59 -0.36
C ASP A 347 -1.36 16.49 0.90
N ASP A 348 -0.14 16.89 1.28
CA ASP A 348 0.08 17.72 2.45
C ASP A 348 -0.34 19.18 2.20
N PRO A 349 -1.28 19.73 2.98
CA PRO A 349 -1.83 21.05 2.74
C PRO A 349 -0.82 22.19 2.95
N GLU A 350 0.20 22.02 3.78
CA GLU A 350 1.21 23.07 3.99
C GLU A 350 2.22 23.12 2.85
N LEU A 351 2.65 21.96 2.33
CA LEU A 351 3.48 21.90 1.13
C LEU A 351 2.76 22.51 -0.08
N LEU A 352 1.49 22.13 -0.28
CA LEU A 352 0.67 22.63 -1.39
C LEU A 352 0.41 24.13 -1.27
N SER A 353 0.04 24.62 -0.08
CA SER A 353 -0.18 26.06 0.14
C SER A 353 1.09 26.89 -0.08
N ALA A 354 2.25 26.39 0.36
CA ALA A 354 3.53 27.05 0.13
C ALA A 354 3.87 27.13 -1.37
N ALA A 355 3.63 26.05 -2.12
CA ALA A 355 3.83 26.04 -3.57
C ALA A 355 2.83 26.97 -4.30
N GLU A 356 1.58 27.02 -3.86
CA GLU A 356 0.55 27.92 -4.42
C GLU A 356 0.86 29.39 -4.17
N ALA A 357 1.40 29.72 -2.99
CA ALA A 357 1.86 31.08 -2.67
C ALA A 357 2.99 31.53 -3.61
N ASP A 358 3.82 30.59 -4.07
CA ASP A 358 4.87 30.86 -5.05
C ASP A 358 4.33 31.12 -6.44
N ILE A 359 3.37 30.31 -6.86
CA ILE A 359 2.70 30.49 -8.14
C ILE A 359 1.95 31.83 -8.16
N ALA A 360 1.27 32.18 -7.06
CA ALA A 360 0.60 33.48 -6.90
C ALA A 360 1.58 34.66 -6.95
N ALA A 361 2.83 34.47 -6.52
CA ALA A 361 3.90 35.46 -6.64
C ALA A 361 4.57 35.48 -8.02
N GLY A 362 4.04 34.76 -9.02
CA GLY A 362 4.53 34.73 -10.39
C GLY A 362 5.67 33.74 -10.65
N ARG A 363 5.96 32.83 -9.70
CA ARG A 363 7.00 31.80 -9.87
C ARG A 363 6.46 30.57 -10.59
N GLY A 364 7.36 29.83 -11.24
CA GLY A 364 7.01 28.56 -11.90
C GLY A 364 6.58 27.48 -10.90
N ALA A 365 5.68 26.59 -11.31
CA ALA A 365 5.13 25.52 -10.46
C ALA A 365 6.22 24.59 -9.88
N GLY A 366 7.17 24.17 -10.72
CA GLY A 366 8.26 23.30 -10.28
C GLY A 366 9.21 23.98 -9.30
N PHE A 367 9.47 25.28 -9.51
CA PHE A 367 10.28 26.09 -8.61
C PHE A 367 9.60 26.23 -7.24
N GLY A 368 8.32 26.60 -7.23
CA GLY A 368 7.55 26.75 -6.00
C GLY A 368 7.45 25.45 -5.21
N PHE A 369 7.14 24.34 -5.88
CA PHE A 369 7.04 23.04 -5.24
C PHE A 369 8.37 22.56 -4.65
N ARG A 370 9.47 22.65 -5.42
CA ARG A 370 10.82 22.31 -4.91
C ARG A 370 11.17 23.17 -3.70
N ARG A 371 10.89 24.48 -3.75
CA ARG A 371 11.25 25.36 -2.64
C ARG A 371 10.46 25.03 -1.37
N ALA A 372 9.16 24.73 -1.49
CA ALA A 372 8.34 24.26 -0.38
C ALA A 372 8.91 22.98 0.25
N VAL A 373 9.24 21.98 -0.58
CA VAL A 373 9.84 20.72 -0.11
C VAL A 373 11.19 20.94 0.56
N ARG A 374 12.09 21.72 -0.06
CA ARG A 374 13.45 21.96 0.47
C ARG A 374 13.44 22.74 1.79
N ALA A 375 12.52 23.68 1.95
CA ALA A 375 12.32 24.38 3.22
C ALA A 375 11.95 23.38 4.33
N GLN A 376 11.05 22.44 4.04
CA GLN A 376 10.67 21.42 5.01
C GLN A 376 11.79 20.43 5.32
N CYS A 377 12.55 20.00 4.31
CA CYS A 377 13.75 19.19 4.51
C CYS A 377 14.74 19.86 5.47
N ALA A 378 14.92 21.18 5.37
CA ALA A 378 15.79 21.93 6.28
C ALA A 378 15.25 21.95 7.72
N VAL A 379 13.93 22.08 7.92
CA VAL A 379 13.29 21.99 9.24
C VAL A 379 13.54 20.62 9.86
N LEU A 380 13.30 19.54 9.12
CA LEU A 380 13.48 18.17 9.61
C LEU A 380 14.95 17.86 9.92
N ALA A 381 15.88 18.31 9.08
CA ALA A 381 17.31 18.16 9.32
C ALA A 381 17.75 18.88 10.60
N GLY A 382 17.15 20.04 10.91
CA GLY A 382 17.42 20.81 12.12
C GLY A 382 16.94 20.18 13.44
N LEU A 383 16.07 19.15 13.38
CA LEU A 383 15.56 18.45 14.57
C LEU A 383 16.53 17.38 15.10
N GLY A 384 17.55 16.97 14.33
CA GLY A 384 18.62 16.08 14.79
C GLY A 384 18.19 14.63 15.11
N ASN A 385 17.00 14.20 14.68
CA ASN A 385 16.50 12.84 14.90
C ASN A 385 16.84 11.93 13.70
N PRO A 386 17.57 10.81 13.90
CA PRO A 386 17.93 9.87 12.83
C PRO A 386 16.75 9.30 12.03
N LEU A 387 15.59 9.08 12.67
CA LEU A 387 14.38 8.60 11.98
C LEU A 387 13.80 9.62 11.00
N LEU A 388 14.06 10.92 11.21
CA LEU A 388 13.61 11.98 10.31
C LEU A 388 14.50 12.11 9.07
N ALA A 389 15.74 11.60 9.11
CA ALA A 389 16.63 11.61 7.95
C ALA A 389 16.08 10.75 6.80
N GLU A 390 15.50 9.59 7.10
CA GLU A 390 14.80 8.75 6.11
C GLU A 390 13.59 9.48 5.50
N ARG A 391 12.96 10.40 6.25
CA ARG A 391 11.81 11.17 5.77
C ARG A 391 12.20 12.35 4.88
N VAL A 392 13.40 12.88 5.06
CA VAL A 392 13.99 13.85 4.10
C VAL A 392 14.17 13.19 2.74
N ALA A 393 14.56 11.91 2.71
CA ALA A 393 14.64 11.15 1.46
C ALA A 393 13.26 10.96 0.81
N ASP A 394 12.23 10.63 1.60
CA ASP A 394 10.84 10.51 1.12
C ASP A 394 10.33 11.82 0.47
N LEU A 395 10.60 12.97 1.11
CA LEU A 395 10.24 14.28 0.57
C LEU A 395 10.98 14.60 -0.75
N LYS A 396 12.28 14.29 -0.82
CA LYS A 396 13.09 14.46 -2.04
C LYS A 396 12.60 13.54 -3.17
N ASP A 397 12.11 12.35 -2.86
CA ASP A 397 11.52 11.44 -3.85
C ASP A 397 10.23 12.03 -4.45
N ILE A 398 9.34 12.55 -3.60
CA ILE A 398 8.11 13.22 -4.06
C ILE A 398 8.43 14.44 -4.91
N GLU A 399 9.42 15.25 -4.51
CA GLU A 399 9.93 16.37 -5.32
C GLU A 399 10.33 15.88 -6.71
N ARG A 400 11.18 14.83 -6.79
CA ARG A 400 11.62 14.26 -8.07
C ARG A 400 10.45 13.81 -8.93
N GLN A 401 9.49 13.06 -8.35
CA GLN A 401 8.34 12.54 -9.09
C GLN A 401 7.44 13.65 -9.65
N VAL A 402 7.15 14.69 -8.85
CA VAL A 402 6.34 15.83 -9.29
C VAL A 402 7.05 16.63 -10.38
N LEU A 403 8.36 16.81 -10.26
CA LEU A 403 9.16 17.50 -11.26
C LEU A 403 9.20 16.75 -12.58
N VAL A 404 9.45 15.44 -12.56
CA VAL A 404 9.36 14.59 -13.76
C VAL A 404 7.95 14.65 -14.36
N ALA A 405 6.91 14.65 -13.53
CA ALA A 405 5.54 14.77 -14.01
C ALA A 405 5.25 16.15 -14.62
N LEU A 406 5.92 17.22 -14.20
CA LEU A 406 5.76 18.58 -14.75
C LEU A 406 6.48 18.77 -16.09
N TYR A 407 7.74 18.33 -16.17
CA TYR A 407 8.64 18.70 -17.26
C TYR A 407 9.06 17.52 -18.15
N GLY A 408 8.66 16.30 -17.80
CA GLY A 408 9.07 15.06 -18.46
C GLY A 408 10.28 14.43 -17.80
N GLU A 409 10.65 13.24 -18.29
CA GLU A 409 11.89 12.58 -17.87
C GLU A 409 13.10 13.36 -18.37
N PRO A 410 14.20 13.42 -17.61
CA PRO A 410 15.46 13.94 -18.11
C PRO A 410 15.89 13.15 -19.35
N GLU A 411 16.37 13.85 -20.39
CA GLU A 411 16.73 13.24 -21.69
C GLU A 411 17.81 12.15 -21.58
N GLN A 412 18.63 12.17 -20.52
CA GLN A 412 19.71 11.19 -20.31
C GLN A 412 19.73 10.71 -18.85
N GLY A 413 19.18 9.54 -18.60
CA GLY A 413 19.48 8.76 -17.40
C GLY A 413 20.86 8.09 -17.52
N PRO A 414 21.48 7.67 -16.41
CA PRO A 414 22.78 7.01 -16.46
C PRO A 414 22.67 5.68 -17.22
N GLU A 415 23.60 5.46 -18.16
CA GLU A 415 23.64 4.23 -18.94
C GLU A 415 24.00 3.04 -18.05
N LEU A 416 23.11 2.04 -18.01
CA LEU A 416 23.32 0.81 -17.24
C LEU A 416 24.06 -0.23 -18.06
N PHE A 417 25.22 -0.65 -17.53
CA PHE A 417 25.94 -1.83 -17.99
C PHE A 417 25.20 -3.13 -17.59
N ASP A 418 25.57 -4.23 -18.22
CA ASP A 418 25.27 -5.55 -17.69
C ASP A 418 26.04 -5.74 -16.36
N ASP A 419 25.38 -6.28 -15.35
CA ASP A 419 25.88 -6.38 -13.97
C ASP A 419 26.31 -5.01 -13.37
N SER A 420 25.46 -4.00 -13.43
CA SER A 420 25.72 -2.69 -12.83
C SER A 420 25.66 -2.74 -11.30
N ILE A 421 26.62 -2.10 -10.63
CA ILE A 421 26.52 -1.78 -9.20
C ILE A 421 26.20 -0.29 -9.08
N LEU A 422 25.02 0.00 -8.52
CA LEU A 422 24.55 1.37 -8.34
C LEU A 422 25.22 1.99 -7.14
N VAL A 423 25.70 3.22 -7.30
CA VAL A 423 26.32 4.02 -6.23
C VAL A 423 25.58 5.34 -6.12
N ALA A 424 25.01 5.63 -4.95
CA ALA A 424 24.24 6.85 -4.71
C ALA A 424 24.53 7.45 -3.32
N GLU A 425 24.18 8.71 -3.10
CA GLU A 425 24.18 9.28 -1.74
C GLU A 425 23.11 8.58 -0.91
N ASP A 426 21.90 8.53 -1.45
CA ASP A 426 20.77 7.75 -0.99
C ASP A 426 19.98 7.31 -2.24
N LEU A 427 19.16 6.26 -2.12
CA LEU A 427 18.38 5.75 -3.25
C LEU A 427 16.89 5.83 -2.93
N ALA A 428 16.13 6.50 -3.78
CA ALA A 428 14.70 6.62 -3.56
C ALA A 428 13.95 5.34 -3.98
N PRO A 429 12.84 4.97 -3.31
CA PRO A 429 11.98 3.85 -3.72
C PRO A 429 11.53 3.93 -5.18
N SER A 430 11.18 5.13 -5.66
CA SER A 430 10.76 5.35 -7.04
C SER A 430 11.88 5.10 -8.06
N GLU A 431 13.15 5.19 -7.66
CA GLU A 431 14.28 4.95 -8.55
C GLU A 431 14.53 3.45 -8.70
N LEU A 432 14.56 2.72 -7.59
CA LEU A 432 14.82 1.27 -7.58
C LEU A 432 13.77 0.49 -8.38
N THR A 433 12.50 0.89 -8.29
CA THR A 433 11.39 0.26 -9.01
C THR A 433 11.40 0.51 -10.52
N ARG A 434 12.10 1.55 -10.99
CA ARG A 434 12.23 1.88 -12.42
C ARG A 434 13.37 1.14 -13.12
N LEU A 435 14.24 0.48 -12.35
CA LEU A 435 15.42 -0.15 -12.92
C LEU A 435 15.05 -1.42 -13.71
N PRO A 436 15.66 -1.62 -14.89
CA PRO A 436 15.39 -2.80 -15.69
C PRO A 436 15.83 -4.07 -14.93
N PRO A 437 14.94 -5.08 -14.83
CA PRO A 437 15.26 -6.31 -14.12
C PRO A 437 16.45 -7.01 -14.76
N GLY A 438 17.36 -7.53 -13.92
CA GLY A 438 18.53 -8.29 -14.36
C GLY A 438 19.74 -7.47 -14.79
N LYS A 439 19.67 -6.14 -14.89
CA LYS A 439 20.85 -5.29 -15.14
C LYS A 439 21.60 -4.90 -13.88
N VAL A 440 20.93 -4.86 -12.73
CA VAL A 440 21.51 -4.41 -11.46
C VAL A 440 22.01 -5.63 -10.68
N ALA A 441 23.31 -5.71 -10.48
CA ALA A 441 23.96 -6.76 -9.70
C ALA A 441 24.13 -6.37 -8.23
N GLY A 442 24.13 -5.08 -7.88
CA GLY A 442 24.28 -4.65 -6.48
C GLY A 442 23.99 -3.16 -6.26
N ILE A 443 23.85 -2.78 -4.99
CA ILE A 443 23.56 -1.41 -4.55
C ILE A 443 24.55 -1.01 -3.46
N VAL A 444 25.09 0.21 -3.57
CA VAL A 444 25.96 0.84 -2.57
C VAL A 444 25.44 2.26 -2.31
N THR A 445 25.16 2.61 -1.06
CA THR A 445 24.77 3.98 -0.69
C THR A 445 25.69 4.58 0.35
N ALA A 446 25.93 5.90 0.24
CA ALA A 446 26.74 6.65 1.21
C ALA A 446 26.00 6.84 2.55
N ALA A 447 24.70 7.14 2.47
CA ALA A 447 23.78 7.30 3.59
C ALA A 447 22.76 6.13 3.64
N GLY A 448 21.80 6.21 4.56
CA GLY A 448 20.73 5.22 4.73
C GLY A 448 21.01 4.17 5.81
N GLY A 449 19.94 3.57 6.34
CA GLY A 449 20.00 2.55 7.39
C GLY A 449 19.73 1.13 6.89
N ALA A 450 20.15 0.12 7.67
CA ALA A 450 19.89 -1.30 7.40
C ALA A 450 18.39 -1.67 7.41
N SER A 451 17.57 -0.83 8.04
CA SER A 451 16.10 -0.90 8.10
C SER A 451 15.41 0.03 7.10
N GLY A 452 16.17 0.85 6.35
CA GLY A 452 15.63 1.83 5.43
C GLY A 452 14.96 1.21 4.22
N HIS A 453 14.17 2.00 3.49
CA HIS A 453 13.37 1.54 2.35
C HIS A 453 14.19 0.80 1.27
N VAL A 454 15.41 1.28 1.00
CA VAL A 454 16.35 0.63 0.07
C VAL A 454 16.70 -0.79 0.52
N ALA A 455 16.92 -1.01 1.81
CA ALA A 455 17.27 -2.32 2.34
C ALA A 455 16.12 -3.33 2.20
N ILE A 456 14.90 -2.88 2.45
CA ILE A 456 13.69 -3.71 2.31
C ILE A 456 13.48 -4.11 0.85
N LEU A 457 13.51 -3.12 -0.05
CA LEU A 457 13.31 -3.36 -1.48
C LEU A 457 14.45 -4.19 -2.08
N ALA A 458 15.70 -3.94 -1.72
CA ALA A 458 16.84 -4.72 -2.17
C ALA A 458 16.73 -6.20 -1.73
N ARG A 459 16.29 -6.46 -0.49
CA ARG A 459 16.02 -7.82 -0.01
C ARG A 459 14.91 -8.50 -0.80
N ALA A 460 13.80 -7.79 -1.04
CA ALA A 460 12.67 -8.30 -1.81
C ALA A 460 13.07 -8.64 -3.26
N LEU A 461 13.96 -7.84 -3.85
CA LEU A 461 14.49 -8.06 -5.20
C LEU A 461 15.68 -9.04 -5.24
N GLY A 462 16.19 -9.49 -4.08
CA GLY A 462 17.35 -10.37 -3.99
C GLY A 462 18.66 -9.73 -4.46
N ILE A 463 18.74 -8.39 -4.43
CA ILE A 463 19.90 -7.61 -4.88
C ILE A 463 20.82 -7.36 -3.67
N PRO A 464 22.10 -7.75 -3.71
CA PRO A 464 23.07 -7.42 -2.65
C PRO A 464 23.18 -5.91 -2.44
N ALA A 465 23.08 -5.45 -1.19
CA ALA A 465 23.07 -4.03 -0.86
C ALA A 465 23.91 -3.71 0.38
N LEU A 466 24.77 -2.69 0.26
CA LEU A 466 25.60 -2.13 1.32
C LEU A 466 25.27 -0.65 1.48
N VAL A 467 24.85 -0.23 2.68
CA VAL A 467 24.41 1.13 2.98
C VAL A 467 25.31 1.78 4.02
N ALA A 468 25.15 3.07 4.28
CA ALA A 468 25.98 3.81 5.25
C ALA A 468 27.50 3.69 5.00
N CYS A 469 27.91 3.66 3.73
CA CYS A 469 29.34 3.55 3.36
C CYS A 469 30.12 4.86 3.56
N GLY A 470 29.40 5.96 3.84
CA GLY A 470 29.97 7.29 3.96
C GLY A 470 30.35 7.93 2.62
N PRO A 471 30.89 9.17 2.66
CA PRO A 471 31.18 9.97 1.46
C PRO A 471 32.21 9.33 0.51
N SER A 472 33.05 8.42 0.99
CA SER A 472 34.02 7.70 0.17
C SER A 472 33.37 6.83 -0.91
N ALA A 473 32.13 6.37 -0.71
CA ALA A 473 31.36 5.70 -1.75
C ALA A 473 31.10 6.60 -2.96
N LEU A 474 30.90 7.91 -2.76
CA LEU A 474 30.63 8.86 -3.84
C LEU A 474 31.88 9.21 -4.67
N ALA A 475 33.07 8.89 -4.16
CA ALA A 475 34.34 9.06 -4.86
C ALA A 475 34.62 7.94 -5.89
N LEU A 476 33.77 6.89 -5.95
CA LEU A 476 33.90 5.82 -6.92
C LEU A 476 33.69 6.34 -8.36
N GLN A 477 34.54 5.89 -9.28
CA GLN A 477 34.52 6.33 -10.68
C GLN A 477 33.48 5.52 -11.49
N PRO A 478 32.61 6.16 -12.29
CA PRO A 478 31.72 5.47 -13.20
C PRO A 478 32.48 4.51 -14.15
N GLY A 479 31.94 3.31 -14.36
CA GLY A 479 32.51 2.28 -15.21
C GLY A 479 33.61 1.42 -14.57
N GLN A 480 34.15 1.81 -13.40
CA GLN A 480 35.15 1.00 -12.72
C GLN A 480 34.54 -0.31 -12.19
N THR A 481 35.35 -1.38 -12.12
CA THR A 481 34.90 -2.67 -11.59
C THR A 481 34.94 -2.67 -10.06
N LEU A 482 33.88 -3.15 -9.44
CA LEU A 482 33.71 -3.23 -7.99
C LEU A 482 33.30 -4.66 -7.60
N VAL A 483 33.91 -5.20 -6.55
CA VAL A 483 33.45 -6.44 -5.90
C VAL A 483 32.72 -6.05 -4.62
N LEU A 484 31.43 -6.33 -4.55
CA LEU A 484 30.57 -6.04 -3.41
C LEU A 484 30.32 -7.32 -2.61
N ASP A 485 30.89 -7.44 -1.42
CA ASP A 485 30.53 -8.48 -0.45
C ASP A 485 29.69 -7.89 0.68
N ALA A 486 28.40 -7.74 0.41
CA ALA A 486 27.44 -7.24 1.39
C ALA A 486 27.26 -8.18 2.58
N ARG A 487 27.70 -9.45 2.51
CA ARG A 487 27.69 -10.37 3.68
C ARG A 487 28.80 -10.01 4.66
N ALA A 488 29.95 -9.61 4.15
CA ALA A 488 31.08 -9.16 4.93
C ALA A 488 31.00 -7.68 5.33
N GLY A 489 30.05 -6.93 4.77
CA GLY A 489 29.91 -5.49 4.98
C GLY A 489 31.00 -4.68 4.25
N LEU A 490 31.56 -5.22 3.17
CA LEU A 490 32.72 -4.65 2.48
C LEU A 490 32.51 -4.58 0.96
N ALA A 491 33.04 -3.53 0.34
CA ALA A 491 33.19 -3.44 -1.10
C ALA A 491 34.64 -3.11 -1.48
N ASN A 492 35.19 -3.85 -2.45
CA ASN A 492 36.55 -3.67 -2.96
C ASN A 492 36.52 -2.82 -4.25
N PRO A 493 36.89 -1.53 -4.19
CA PRO A 493 36.89 -0.62 -5.34
C PRO A 493 38.03 -0.85 -6.33
N GLN A 494 39.06 -1.61 -5.95
CA GLN A 494 40.21 -1.92 -6.82
C GLN A 494 40.55 -3.42 -6.73
N PRO A 495 39.65 -4.29 -7.22
CA PRO A 495 39.84 -5.73 -7.09
C PRO A 495 41.01 -6.21 -7.95
N THR A 496 41.88 -7.03 -7.37
CA THR A 496 42.93 -7.72 -8.13
C THR A 496 42.33 -8.83 -8.99
N PRO A 497 43.04 -9.34 -10.02
CA PRO A 497 42.58 -10.50 -10.77
C PRO A 497 42.29 -11.73 -9.89
N SER A 498 43.02 -11.89 -8.79
CA SER A 498 42.79 -12.95 -7.81
C SER A 498 41.47 -12.74 -7.06
N ASP A 499 41.16 -11.51 -6.66
CA ASP A 499 39.90 -11.18 -5.97
C ASP A 499 38.69 -11.42 -6.88
N LEU A 500 38.80 -11.02 -8.16
CA LEU A 500 37.75 -11.26 -9.16
C LEU A 500 37.52 -12.76 -9.39
N ALA A 501 38.60 -13.55 -9.52
CA ALA A 501 38.51 -14.98 -9.70
C ALA A 501 37.88 -15.67 -8.48
N ALA A 502 38.30 -15.29 -7.27
CA ALA A 502 37.75 -15.82 -6.03
C ALA A 502 36.26 -15.47 -5.88
N ALA A 503 35.88 -14.21 -6.14
CA ALA A 503 34.50 -13.76 -6.06
C ALA A 503 33.62 -14.47 -7.11
N ARG A 504 34.12 -14.64 -8.35
CA ARG A 504 33.38 -15.34 -9.41
C ARG A 504 33.16 -16.81 -9.05
N ALA A 505 34.19 -17.49 -8.55
CA ALA A 505 34.08 -18.88 -8.12
C ALA A 505 33.05 -19.06 -6.99
N GLU A 506 33.00 -18.14 -6.02
CA GLU A 506 32.00 -18.20 -4.95
C GLU A 506 30.58 -17.86 -5.46
N ILE A 507 30.42 -16.91 -6.38
CA ILE A 507 29.12 -16.63 -7.03
C ILE A 507 28.64 -17.90 -7.77
N ASP A 508 29.50 -18.53 -8.57
CA ASP A 508 29.16 -19.72 -9.34
C ASP A 508 28.82 -20.91 -8.45
N LYS A 509 29.55 -21.08 -7.34
CA LYS A 509 29.27 -22.09 -6.32
C LYS A 509 27.94 -21.87 -5.63
N LEU A 510 27.61 -20.63 -5.26
CA LEU A 510 26.30 -20.29 -4.69
C LEU A 510 25.16 -20.51 -5.68
N ALA A 511 25.36 -20.12 -6.95
CA ALA A 511 24.40 -20.35 -8.02
C ALA A 511 24.21 -21.85 -8.31
N ALA A 512 25.29 -22.64 -8.30
CA ALA A 512 25.22 -24.10 -8.43
C ALA A 512 24.48 -24.74 -7.26
N ARG A 513 24.77 -24.30 -6.01
CA ARG A 513 24.04 -24.75 -4.82
C ARG A 513 22.56 -24.41 -4.91
N ARG A 514 22.20 -23.18 -5.32
CA ARG A 514 20.81 -22.77 -5.52
C ARG A 514 20.12 -23.61 -6.60
N ARG A 515 20.76 -23.86 -7.73
CA ARG A 515 20.24 -24.76 -8.78
C ARG A 515 20.04 -26.20 -8.28
N ALA A 516 20.98 -26.73 -7.50
CA ALA A 516 20.84 -28.06 -6.89
C ALA A 516 19.67 -28.11 -5.89
N MET A 517 19.54 -27.10 -5.02
CA MET A 517 18.42 -26.97 -4.08
C MET A 517 17.08 -26.86 -4.82
N GLN A 518 17.01 -26.07 -5.90
CA GLN A 518 15.81 -25.94 -6.72
C GLN A 518 15.44 -27.27 -7.41
N ALA A 519 16.44 -28.00 -7.92
CA ALA A 519 16.22 -29.29 -8.57
C ALA A 519 15.67 -30.34 -7.58
N SER A 520 16.05 -30.26 -6.31
CA SER A 520 15.52 -31.10 -5.24
C SER A 520 14.40 -30.44 -4.42
N ALA A 521 13.83 -29.31 -4.86
CA ALA A 521 12.88 -28.54 -4.06
C ALA A 521 11.64 -29.38 -3.69
N ASN A 522 11.19 -30.25 -4.60
CA ASN A 522 10.03 -31.13 -4.38
C ASN A 522 10.38 -32.44 -3.64
N ALA A 523 11.62 -32.60 -3.15
CA ALA A 523 11.99 -33.75 -2.34
C ALA A 523 11.40 -33.61 -0.93
N PRO A 524 10.97 -34.71 -0.29
CA PRO A 524 10.43 -34.64 1.06
C PRO A 524 11.48 -34.13 2.04
N ALA A 525 11.10 -33.17 2.89
CA ALA A 525 11.97 -32.66 3.94
C ALA A 525 12.07 -33.68 5.10
N ILE A 526 13.13 -34.48 5.08
CA ILE A 526 13.39 -35.53 6.08
C ILE A 526 14.75 -35.27 6.72
N THR A 527 14.81 -35.27 8.05
CA THR A 527 16.06 -35.14 8.80
C THR A 527 16.96 -36.36 8.63
N VAL A 528 18.25 -36.24 8.98
CA VAL A 528 19.23 -37.35 8.90
C VAL A 528 18.85 -38.57 9.74
N ASP A 529 18.06 -38.39 10.80
CA ASP A 529 17.51 -39.44 11.66
C ASP A 529 16.10 -39.93 11.23
N GLY A 530 15.59 -39.47 10.08
CA GLY A 530 14.39 -40.01 9.45
C GLY A 530 13.08 -39.35 9.85
N VAL A 531 13.10 -38.22 10.55
CA VAL A 531 11.90 -37.46 10.92
C VAL A 531 11.45 -36.61 9.74
N ALA A 532 10.22 -36.81 9.29
CA ALA A 532 9.60 -35.96 8.27
C ALA A 532 9.15 -34.63 8.88
N ILE A 533 9.49 -33.52 8.22
CA ILE A 533 9.12 -32.16 8.59
C ILE A 533 8.27 -31.60 7.45
N GLU A 534 7.14 -30.98 7.77
CA GLU A 534 6.35 -30.24 6.80
C GLU A 534 6.93 -28.84 6.61
N VAL A 535 7.30 -28.47 5.38
CA VAL A 535 7.78 -27.15 5.03
C VAL A 535 6.67 -26.39 4.32
N ALA A 536 6.02 -25.48 5.05
CA ALA A 536 4.88 -24.73 4.54
C ALA A 536 5.26 -23.28 4.18
N VAL A 537 4.57 -22.72 3.18
CA VAL A 537 4.71 -21.32 2.77
C VAL A 537 3.64 -20.44 3.41
N ASN A 538 4.03 -19.24 3.86
CA ASN A 538 3.07 -18.20 4.23
C ASN A 538 2.70 -17.43 2.95
N ILE A 539 1.40 -17.31 2.68
CA ILE A 539 0.92 -16.66 1.46
C ILE A 539 0.01 -15.50 1.80
N ALA A 540 0.05 -14.45 0.99
CA ALA A 540 -0.92 -13.36 1.00
C ALA A 540 -1.86 -13.45 -0.21
N ASN A 541 -1.38 -13.99 -1.34
CA ASN A 541 -2.11 -14.06 -2.59
C ASN A 541 -1.84 -15.39 -3.36
N ALA A 542 -2.45 -15.55 -4.53
CA ALA A 542 -2.32 -16.75 -5.35
C ALA A 542 -0.96 -16.89 -6.08
N ASP A 543 -0.23 -15.81 -6.30
CA ASP A 543 1.12 -15.84 -6.88
C ASP A 543 2.12 -16.37 -5.87
N ASP A 544 2.03 -15.98 -4.60
CA ASP A 544 2.88 -16.54 -3.53
C ASP A 544 2.67 -18.05 -3.39
N ALA A 545 1.44 -18.53 -3.59
CA ALA A 545 1.15 -19.96 -3.61
C ALA A 545 1.79 -20.66 -4.82
N ARG A 546 1.76 -20.03 -6.00
CA ARG A 546 2.43 -20.54 -7.20
C ARG A 546 3.95 -20.57 -7.02
N GLU A 547 4.51 -19.52 -6.43
CA GLU A 547 5.94 -19.42 -6.14
C GLU A 547 6.37 -20.41 -5.07
N GLY A 548 5.61 -20.54 -3.99
CA GLY A 548 5.82 -21.52 -2.93
C GLY A 548 5.82 -22.95 -3.48
N VAL A 549 4.88 -23.29 -4.36
CA VAL A 549 4.88 -24.57 -5.07
C VAL A 549 6.12 -24.71 -5.97
N ALA A 550 6.50 -23.68 -6.70
CA ALA A 550 7.72 -23.69 -7.52
C ALA A 550 9.01 -23.85 -6.68
N HIS A 551 8.94 -23.53 -5.39
CA HIS A 551 10.02 -23.67 -4.41
C HIS A 551 9.86 -24.89 -3.49
N GLY A 552 8.89 -25.77 -3.75
CA GLY A 552 8.74 -27.05 -3.08
C GLY A 552 8.01 -27.03 -1.73
N ALA A 553 7.17 -26.02 -1.47
CA ALA A 553 6.36 -25.98 -0.26
C ALA A 553 5.35 -27.14 -0.22
N ASP A 554 5.33 -27.88 0.88
CA ASP A 554 4.43 -29.01 1.14
C ASP A 554 2.99 -28.56 1.40
N ALA A 555 2.85 -27.37 2.01
CA ALA A 555 1.58 -26.84 2.47
C ALA A 555 1.58 -25.31 2.52
N VAL A 556 0.40 -24.75 2.84
CA VAL A 556 0.24 -23.33 3.18
C VAL A 556 0.08 -23.22 4.70
N ALA A 557 0.99 -22.51 5.36
CA ALA A 557 0.99 -22.36 6.82
C ALA A 557 -0.01 -21.32 7.31
N CYS A 558 -0.03 -20.14 6.68
CA CYS A 558 -0.90 -19.05 7.04
C CYS A 558 -1.29 -18.22 5.81
N CYS A 559 -2.57 -17.84 5.73
CA CYS A 559 -3.05 -16.79 4.84
C CYS A 559 -3.24 -15.51 5.66
N ALA A 560 -2.61 -14.41 5.25
CA ALA A 560 -2.74 -13.14 5.97
C ALA A 560 -4.22 -12.72 6.16
N PRO A 561 -4.66 -12.35 7.38
CA PRO A 561 -6.09 -12.17 7.72
C PRO A 561 -6.84 -11.10 6.92
N SER A 562 -6.14 -10.12 6.34
CA SER A 562 -6.74 -9.08 5.49
C SER A 562 -7.42 -9.65 4.24
N SER A 563 -7.10 -10.89 3.86
CA SER A 563 -7.76 -11.64 2.78
C SER A 563 -8.94 -12.52 3.25
N CYS A 564 -9.13 -12.68 4.56
CA CYS A 564 -10.03 -13.70 5.14
C CYS A 564 -11.11 -13.10 6.08
N SER A 565 -10.99 -11.84 6.49
CA SER A 565 -11.98 -11.15 7.33
C SER A 565 -13.08 -10.46 6.51
N SER A 566 -13.90 -11.24 5.81
CA SER A 566 -15.23 -10.80 5.38
C SER A 566 -16.26 -11.91 5.62
N THR A 567 -16.54 -12.19 6.89
CA THR A 567 -17.85 -12.77 7.24
C THR A 567 -18.23 -12.35 8.64
N ALA A 568 -19.16 -11.40 8.69
CA ALA A 568 -19.72 -10.81 9.89
C ALA A 568 -20.24 -11.85 10.89
N ALA A 569 -19.99 -11.56 12.16
CA ALA A 569 -20.63 -12.19 13.30
C ALA A 569 -22.14 -11.98 13.24
N THR A 570 -22.90 -13.03 12.89
CA THR A 570 -24.33 -13.14 13.24
C THR A 570 -24.66 -14.59 13.60
N ARG A 571 -25.49 -14.73 14.63
CA ARG A 571 -25.98 -15.99 15.23
C ARG A 571 -26.34 -17.05 14.19
N ARG A 572 -25.84 -18.28 14.42
CA ARG A 572 -26.18 -19.51 13.68
C ARG A 572 -27.68 -19.72 13.48
N PRO A 573 -28.07 -20.22 12.29
CA PRO A 573 -28.80 -21.48 12.23
C PRO A 573 -28.03 -22.58 11.46
N ARG A 574 -28.54 -23.82 11.57
CA ARG A 574 -27.95 -25.12 11.21
C ARG A 574 -27.64 -25.33 9.70
N PRO A 575 -26.86 -26.37 9.33
CA PRO A 575 -25.97 -26.34 8.18
C PRO A 575 -26.66 -26.77 6.88
N SER A 576 -26.64 -25.90 5.89
CA SER A 576 -26.76 -26.30 4.49
C SER A 576 -25.77 -25.51 3.65
N ARG A 577 -24.74 -26.22 3.18
CA ARG A 577 -23.75 -25.82 2.16
C ARG A 577 -22.72 -24.78 2.61
N LEU A 578 -21.49 -25.25 2.79
CA LEU A 578 -20.28 -24.42 2.84
C LEU A 578 -20.15 -23.55 1.57
N PRO A 579 -19.71 -22.28 1.68
CA PRO A 579 -19.49 -21.40 0.54
C PRO A 579 -18.33 -21.86 -0.38
N PRO A 580 -18.27 -21.39 -1.64
CA PRO A 580 -17.35 -21.90 -2.67
C PRO A 580 -15.87 -21.66 -2.37
N THR A 581 -15.54 -20.65 -1.55
CA THR A 581 -14.16 -20.25 -1.25
C THR A 581 -13.36 -21.33 -0.53
N LYS A 582 -14.00 -22.18 0.29
CA LYS A 582 -13.32 -23.32 0.94
C LYS A 582 -13.11 -24.53 0.03
N ARG A 583 -13.76 -24.59 -1.14
CA ARG A 583 -13.62 -25.72 -2.09
C ARG A 583 -12.38 -25.64 -2.99
N CYS A 584 -11.86 -24.45 -3.27
CA CYS A 584 -10.66 -24.31 -4.11
C CYS A 584 -9.39 -24.83 -3.41
N TRP A 585 -9.29 -24.69 -2.09
CA TRP A 585 -8.07 -25.02 -1.35
C TRP A 585 -7.97 -26.48 -0.91
N THR A 586 -9.10 -27.22 -0.89
CA THR A 586 -9.13 -28.63 -0.45
C THR A 586 -8.79 -29.64 -1.55
N ARG A 587 -8.48 -29.19 -2.78
CA ARG A 587 -8.27 -30.07 -3.95
C ARG A 587 -6.83 -30.17 -4.44
N TRP A 588 -5.87 -29.98 -3.55
CA TRP A 588 -4.43 -30.09 -3.83
C TRP A 588 -3.82 -31.15 -2.90
N THR A 589 -4.13 -32.41 -3.17
CA THR A 589 -3.38 -33.56 -2.62
C THR A 589 -2.76 -34.30 -3.79
N ALA A 590 -1.44 -34.49 -3.71
CA ALA A 590 -0.58 -35.07 -4.71
C ALA A 590 -1.14 -36.35 -5.36
N ALA A 591 -1.20 -36.38 -6.69
CA ALA A 591 -1.26 -37.60 -7.46
C ALA A 591 0.15 -37.94 -7.94
N THR A 592 0.68 -39.08 -7.51
CA THR A 592 1.97 -39.62 -7.95
C THR A 592 1.98 -39.93 -9.46
N PRO A 593 3.16 -39.90 -10.11
CA PRO A 593 3.26 -39.89 -11.56
C PRO A 593 3.33 -41.32 -12.12
N SER A 594 2.24 -41.80 -12.72
CA SER A 594 2.34 -42.77 -13.81
C SER A 594 1.08 -42.80 -14.67
N SER A 595 1.29 -42.64 -15.98
CA SER A 595 0.32 -42.73 -17.08
C SER A 595 -0.72 -41.60 -17.19
N ALA A 596 -0.56 -40.80 -18.24
CA ALA A 596 -1.56 -39.87 -18.74
C ALA A 596 -2.79 -40.62 -19.28
N ARG A 597 -3.99 -40.19 -18.86
CA ARG A 597 -5.22 -40.17 -19.67
C ARG A 597 -6.23 -39.22 -19.02
N TRP A 598 -6.49 -38.12 -19.71
CA TRP A 598 -7.53 -37.16 -19.37
C TRP A 598 -8.91 -37.78 -19.62
N THR A 599 -9.70 -37.99 -18.58
CA THR A 599 -11.14 -38.25 -18.71
C THR A 599 -11.92 -37.57 -17.59
N TRP A 600 -12.97 -36.84 -17.96
CA TRP A 600 -13.98 -36.32 -17.05
C TRP A 600 -14.79 -37.48 -16.48
N ALA A 601 -14.60 -37.80 -15.19
CA ALA A 601 -15.46 -38.73 -14.48
C ALA A 601 -16.04 -38.05 -13.23
N ALA A 602 -17.35 -37.85 -13.25
CA ALA A 602 -18.12 -37.35 -12.11
C ALA A 602 -18.38 -38.49 -11.12
N THR A 603 -17.60 -38.56 -10.05
CA THR A 603 -17.88 -39.45 -8.91
C THR A 603 -18.24 -38.63 -7.68
N ARG A 604 -19.54 -38.56 -7.39
CA ARG A 604 -20.08 -38.15 -6.09
C ARG A 604 -19.85 -39.28 -5.08
N ARG A 605 -19.00 -39.07 -4.08
CA ARG A 605 -19.11 -39.77 -2.78
C ARG A 605 -19.15 -38.73 -1.67
N CYS A 606 -20.38 -38.43 -1.24
CA CYS A 606 -20.65 -37.78 0.04
C CYS A 606 -20.54 -38.82 1.15
N LEU A 607 -19.61 -38.63 2.09
CA LEU A 607 -19.66 -39.25 3.40
C LEU A 607 -20.40 -38.29 4.34
N THR A 608 -21.70 -38.50 4.51
CA THR A 608 -22.48 -37.90 5.61
C THR A 608 -23.28 -38.97 6.32
N CYS A 609 -22.85 -39.25 7.55
CA CYS A 609 -23.57 -39.70 8.74
C CYS A 609 -25.05 -40.11 8.53
N ASN A 610 -25.34 -41.41 8.65
CA ASN A 610 -26.67 -41.98 8.52
C ASN A 610 -27.25 -42.31 9.91
N CYS A 611 -28.00 -41.36 10.51
CA CYS A 611 -28.91 -41.63 11.61
C CYS A 611 -30.31 -41.94 11.04
N ARG A 612 -30.66 -43.23 10.91
CA ARG A 612 -32.04 -43.65 10.65
C ARG A 612 -32.71 -44.13 11.94
N ARG A 613 -33.80 -43.43 12.31
CA ARG A 613 -34.82 -43.89 13.26
C ARG A 613 -35.39 -45.22 12.76
N ASN A 614 -35.34 -46.23 13.63
CA ASN A 614 -35.88 -47.55 13.39
C ASN A 614 -37.33 -47.61 13.91
N ARG A 615 -38.29 -48.01 13.08
CA ARG A 615 -39.58 -48.55 13.52
C ARG A 615 -39.92 -49.76 12.65
N THR A 616 -40.23 -50.85 13.35
CA THR A 616 -40.99 -52.05 12.98
C THR A 616 -40.30 -53.26 12.30
N ARG A 617 -40.29 -54.37 13.09
CA ARG A 617 -40.38 -55.82 12.76
C ARG A 617 -39.18 -56.44 12.02
N ARG A 618 -38.75 -57.69 12.24
CA ARG A 618 -38.84 -58.75 13.26
C ARG A 618 -37.75 -59.77 12.82
N TRP A 619 -36.94 -60.25 13.77
CA TRP A 619 -36.35 -61.61 13.91
C TRP A 619 -35.42 -62.21 12.82
N GLY A 620 -34.23 -62.65 13.26
CA GLY A 620 -33.36 -63.60 12.56
C GLY A 620 -31.91 -63.59 13.07
N CYS A 621 -31.56 -64.51 13.97
CA CYS A 621 -30.22 -64.72 14.55
C CYS A 621 -29.26 -65.50 13.63
N ALA A 622 -27.96 -65.14 13.65
CA ALA A 622 -26.76 -66.01 13.65
C ALA A 622 -25.53 -65.10 13.38
N ALA A 623 -24.69 -64.73 14.35
CA ALA A 623 -23.65 -65.51 15.05
C ALA A 623 -22.43 -65.88 14.17
N SER A 624 -21.39 -65.04 14.18
CA SER A 624 -19.97 -65.43 14.34
C SER A 624 -19.07 -64.19 14.43
N ALA A 625 -18.44 -64.02 15.60
CA ALA A 625 -17.51 -62.95 16.03
C ALA A 625 -16.04 -63.28 15.62
N PRO A 626 -14.96 -62.66 16.19
CA PRO A 626 -14.76 -61.40 16.96
C PRO A 626 -13.66 -60.52 16.26
N ALA A 627 -13.17 -59.33 16.68
CA ALA A 627 -12.88 -58.68 17.95
C ALA A 627 -12.88 -57.13 17.71
N SER A 628 -13.53 -56.25 18.49
CA SER A 628 -13.26 -55.78 19.87
C SER A 628 -11.97 -54.93 20.02
N PRO A 629 -11.95 -53.89 20.89
CA PRO A 629 -12.67 -52.63 20.72
C PRO A 629 -11.79 -51.39 21.01
N ILE A 630 -12.19 -50.21 20.50
CA ILE A 630 -11.71 -48.91 20.98
C ILE A 630 -12.71 -48.40 22.02
N ARG A 631 -12.21 -48.00 23.21
CA ARG A 631 -12.92 -47.12 24.13
C ARG A 631 -11.96 -46.24 24.92
N THR A 632 -12.26 -44.94 24.88
CA THR A 632 -12.19 -43.94 25.99
C THR A 632 -10.80 -43.58 26.52
N CYS A 633 -10.48 -42.37 26.96
CA CYS A 633 -11.16 -41.08 27.13
C CYS A 633 -10.07 -40.06 27.56
N TRP A 634 -10.31 -38.78 27.28
CA TRP A 634 -9.99 -37.62 28.13
C TRP A 634 -8.52 -37.16 28.33
N MET A 635 -8.35 -35.85 28.05
CA MET A 635 -7.43 -34.82 28.59
C MET A 635 -7.02 -35.01 30.09
N PRO A 636 -6.06 -34.25 30.70
CA PRO A 636 -5.33 -33.04 30.27
C PRO A 636 -3.84 -32.92 30.71
N SER A 637 -3.19 -31.81 30.32
CA SER A 637 -2.23 -30.99 31.10
C SER A 637 -0.87 -31.53 31.59
N CYS A 638 0.05 -30.56 31.68
CA CYS A 638 1.28 -30.50 32.49
C CYS A 638 2.59 -31.02 31.87
N ALA A 639 3.38 -30.02 31.46
CA ALA A 639 4.64 -29.64 32.10
C ALA A 639 5.86 -30.57 32.02
N ARG A 640 6.98 -29.90 31.71
CA ARG A 640 8.36 -30.13 32.11
C ARG A 640 9.30 -30.95 31.21
N CYS A 641 10.46 -30.31 31.07
CA CYS A 641 11.82 -30.84 31.00
C CYS A 641 12.39 -31.21 29.63
N TRP A 642 13.23 -30.28 29.17
CA TRP A 642 14.58 -30.51 28.63
C TRP A 642 15.09 -31.96 28.67
N ARG A 643 15.52 -32.45 27.51
CA ARG A 643 16.92 -32.80 27.24
C ARG A 643 17.21 -32.63 25.76
#